data_AF-A0A832TDY2-F1
#
_entry.id   AF-A0A832TDY2-F1
#
_cell.length_a   1.000
_cell.length_b   1.000
_cell.length_c   1.000
_cell.angle_alpha   90.00
_cell.angle_beta   90.00
_cell.angle_gamma   90.00
#
_symmetry.space_group_name_H-M   'P 1'
#
loop_
_entity.id
_entity.type
_entity.pdbx_description
1 polymer ?
#
loop_
_entity_poly.entity_id
_entity_poly.type
_entity_poly.pdbx_seq_one_letter_code
_entity_poly.pdbx_strand_id
1 'polypeptide(L)'
;MPEISKEEVEKLLAKYKTKLAVDLNPEDQEVQQVGVIRTRAYEQFKKEYLPKHMSWYEKMANQAEKILHAKPDPKRARDIQDDIDTCHVNVTPSGVFSLSLLLPLMIIVLGVTASLMITGGMFFPMFFLFAGGVLIRPLGSMPRYMAENWRMKASNQMVLSIFYVVTYMRHTSNLELAIDFAAEHLSPPLSLDFKRVIWNLETEKYPSIKESLDAYLDTWRKYNMEFIESMHLVEGSLLESDENARVAMLDKALDVILQETYEKMLHYAHNLKSPLTMLNMLGVILPILGLVILPLVVSFMEGVAWYHLATLYNIILPASVYFLGKQILSKRPSGYGNVDLSKNPELKKFQNVLIKMGGQEIQIKPIYISFIIAALFLLMAFLPLIMHILNPGWDIAYLQSGDVIIVPAGQYTHDEAKFYFIGYHMSVKPENGYLGPFGLGATLLSVGLPLAAGVSFGFYHRTRTKNVLKIRDETKKLEAEFASALFQLGNRLGDGYPAEIAFTKVAETIPDTVSGKFFGLVSGNIQRLGMSVEQAIFDPDVGALVQYPTDLIETSMKVLVESAKKGPLVAAQALINVSRYIKEMRAVDERSRDLMADTISSMKSQVGFLTPAISGIVIGITSMVTSILGKLGEQLQKIH
;
A
#
# COMPACT_ATOMS: atom_id res chain seq x y z
N MET A 1 58.14 15.02 34.58
CA MET A 1 57.35 13.84 34.14
C MET A 1 56.67 13.28 35.37
N PRO A 2 55.34 13.11 35.40
CA PRO A 2 54.68 12.54 36.58
C PRO A 2 55.02 11.06 36.68
N GLU A 3 55.49 10.62 37.85
CA GLU A 3 55.75 9.21 38.15
C GLU A 3 54.43 8.43 38.13
N ILE A 4 54.32 7.47 37.22
CA ILE A 4 53.18 6.54 37.16
C ILE A 4 53.21 5.69 38.43
N SER A 5 52.08 5.62 39.13
CA SER A 5 51.99 4.88 40.38
C SER A 5 52.22 3.38 40.15
N LYS A 6 52.90 2.69 41.07
CA LYS A 6 53.16 1.23 40.97
C LYS A 6 51.86 0.43 40.79
N GLU A 7 50.76 0.93 41.34
CA GLU A 7 49.43 0.34 41.26
C GLU A 7 48.84 0.38 39.83
N GLU A 8 49.11 1.46 39.08
CA GLU A 8 48.71 1.55 37.66
C GLU A 8 49.54 0.61 36.78
N VAL A 9 50.82 0.45 37.08
CA VAL A 9 51.70 -0.49 36.39
C VAL A 9 51.26 -1.93 36.63
N GLU A 10 50.89 -2.28 37.86
CA GLU A 10 50.34 -3.61 38.18
C GLU A 10 48.99 -3.88 37.52
N LYS A 11 48.09 -2.89 37.47
CA LYS A 11 46.83 -3.01 36.72
C LYS A 11 47.04 -3.22 35.22
N LEU A 12 48.00 -2.50 34.63
CA LEU A 12 48.38 -2.67 33.23
C LEU A 12 48.99 -4.06 32.98
N LEU A 13 49.92 -4.50 33.84
CA LEU A 13 50.52 -5.84 33.75
C LEU A 13 49.49 -6.95 33.91
N ALA A 14 48.55 -6.82 34.83
CA ALA A 14 47.45 -7.76 35.00
C ALA A 14 46.58 -7.83 33.74
N LYS A 15 46.19 -6.67 33.19
CA LYS A 15 45.42 -6.57 31.95
C LYS A 15 46.12 -7.23 30.76
N TYR A 16 47.43 -7.02 30.61
CA TYR A 16 48.21 -7.63 29.53
C TYR A 16 48.44 -9.14 29.74
N LYS A 17 48.64 -9.59 30.99
CA LYS A 17 48.71 -11.04 31.31
C LYS A 17 47.40 -11.75 30.99
N THR A 18 46.24 -11.15 31.31
CA THR A 18 44.94 -11.74 30.96
C THR A 18 44.76 -11.80 29.45
N LYS A 19 45.21 -10.78 28.72
CA LYS A 19 45.14 -10.76 27.25
C LYS A 19 46.06 -11.82 26.61
N LEU A 20 47.28 -11.96 27.11
CA LEU A 20 48.24 -12.99 26.67
C LEU A 20 47.77 -14.41 27.01
N ALA A 21 47.09 -14.60 28.15
CA ALA A 21 46.53 -15.91 28.52
C ALA A 21 45.39 -16.34 27.57
N VAL A 22 44.63 -15.38 27.04
CA VAL A 22 43.58 -15.63 26.03
C VAL A 22 44.18 -15.96 24.66
N ASP A 23 45.32 -15.36 24.30
CA ASP A 23 45.97 -15.61 23.01
C ASP A 23 46.79 -16.92 22.97
N LEU A 24 47.13 -17.51 24.12
CA LEU A 24 48.00 -18.70 24.24
C LEU A 24 47.26 -20.05 24.38
N ASN A 25 45.94 -20.06 24.58
CA ASN A 25 45.12 -21.29 24.69
C ASN A 25 44.08 -21.35 23.56
N PRO A 26 44.34 -22.08 22.46
CA PRO A 26 43.41 -22.17 21.33
C PRO A 26 42.20 -23.10 21.55
N GLU A 27 42.14 -23.83 22.67
CA GLU A 27 41.12 -24.88 22.89
C GLU A 27 39.85 -24.42 23.65
N ASP A 28 39.84 -23.21 24.21
CA ASP A 28 38.67 -22.64 24.93
C ASP A 28 37.93 -21.54 24.12
N GLN A 29 38.09 -21.51 22.80
CA GLN A 29 37.35 -20.58 21.93
C GLN A 29 35.91 -21.06 21.69
N GLU A 30 35.04 -20.90 22.70
CA GLU A 30 33.63 -20.61 22.43
C GLU A 30 33.55 -19.30 21.64
N VAL A 31 33.37 -19.42 20.31
CA VAL A 31 32.88 -18.44 19.33
C VAL A 31 32.74 -17.01 19.87
N GLN A 32 33.86 -16.35 20.18
CA GLN A 32 33.88 -14.92 20.39
C GLN A 32 33.93 -14.28 19.01
N GLN A 33 32.82 -13.63 18.67
CA GLN A 33 32.64 -12.82 17.47
C GLN A 33 33.88 -11.97 17.22
N VAL A 34 34.60 -12.31 16.16
CA VAL A 34 35.69 -11.52 15.60
C VAL A 34 35.17 -10.08 15.46
N GLY A 35 35.86 -9.17 16.12
CA GLY A 35 35.53 -7.76 16.17
C GLY A 35 35.40 -7.21 14.75
N VAL A 36 34.16 -6.99 14.34
CA VAL A 36 33.79 -6.35 13.09
C VAL A 36 34.54 -5.01 13.03
N ILE A 37 35.49 -4.88 12.11
CA ILE A 37 36.00 -3.58 11.70
C ILE A 37 34.82 -2.86 11.07
N ARG A 38 34.08 -2.11 11.89
CA ARG A 38 32.93 -1.33 11.46
C ARG A 38 33.45 -0.09 10.75
N THR A 39 33.57 -0.16 9.43
CA THR A 39 33.79 1.03 8.62
C THR A 39 32.65 2.02 8.91
N ARG A 40 32.98 3.26 9.32
CA ARG A 40 31.98 4.31 9.63
C ARG A 40 30.92 4.44 8.52
N ALA A 41 31.32 4.22 7.27
CA ALA A 41 30.44 4.20 6.09
C ALA A 41 29.30 3.15 6.19
N TYR A 42 29.53 1.98 6.80
CA TYR A 42 28.50 0.95 6.97
C TYR A 42 27.51 1.29 8.09
N GLU A 43 27.97 1.83 9.22
CA GLU A 43 27.03 2.35 10.23
C GLU A 43 26.26 3.56 9.69
N GLN A 44 26.87 4.39 8.84
CA GLN A 44 26.20 5.49 8.16
C GLN A 44 25.18 4.96 7.15
N PHE A 45 25.54 3.97 6.32
CA PHE A 45 24.63 3.25 5.42
C PHE A 45 23.46 2.59 6.17
N LYS A 46 23.74 1.91 7.28
CA LYS A 46 22.72 1.32 8.17
C LYS A 46 21.84 2.39 8.83
N LYS A 47 22.36 3.58 9.05
CA LYS A 47 21.68 4.70 9.72
C LYS A 47 20.90 5.58 8.75
N GLU A 48 21.23 5.52 7.46
CA GLU A 48 20.75 6.36 6.35
C GLU A 48 19.85 5.59 5.36
N TYR A 49 20.14 4.31 5.08
CA TYR A 49 19.41 3.48 4.10
C TYR A 49 18.59 2.34 4.70
N LEU A 50 18.93 1.80 5.89
CA LEU A 50 18.00 0.89 6.57
C LEU A 50 16.89 1.71 7.23
N PRO A 51 15.62 1.27 7.11
CA PRO A 51 14.49 2.01 7.63
C PRO A 51 14.64 2.26 9.15
N LYS A 52 15.03 3.48 9.53
CA LYS A 52 14.87 4.00 10.90
C LYS A 52 13.41 4.29 11.17
N HIS A 53 12.64 3.23 11.27
CA HIS A 53 11.34 3.25 11.89
C HIS A 53 11.20 1.87 12.45
N MET A 54 11.41 1.74 13.75
CA MET A 54 10.82 0.61 14.47
C MET A 54 9.35 0.60 14.07
N SER A 55 9.00 -0.33 13.19
CA SER A 55 7.60 -0.59 12.88
C SER A 55 6.92 -0.80 14.22
N TRP A 56 5.69 -0.31 14.38
CA TRP A 56 4.88 -0.58 15.57
C TRP A 56 4.95 -2.07 15.96
N TYR A 57 5.06 -2.94 14.95
CA TYR A 57 5.28 -4.37 15.06
C TYR A 57 6.58 -4.76 15.80
N GLU A 58 7.73 -4.16 15.49
CA GLU A 58 9.02 -4.45 16.16
C GLU A 58 8.95 -4.14 17.64
N LYS A 59 8.36 -2.99 18.00
CA LYS A 59 8.18 -2.60 19.39
C LYS A 59 7.30 -3.60 20.13
N MET A 60 6.19 -4.00 19.50
CA MET A 60 5.25 -4.96 20.09
C MET A 60 5.86 -6.35 20.23
N ALA A 61 6.63 -6.82 19.24
CA ALA A 61 7.30 -8.12 19.30
C ALA A 61 8.37 -8.17 20.40
N ASN A 62 9.22 -7.14 20.49
CA ASN A 62 10.26 -7.06 21.51
C ASN A 62 9.68 -6.83 22.92
N GLN A 63 8.54 -6.15 23.05
CA GLN A 63 7.81 -6.05 24.32
C GLN A 63 7.13 -7.36 24.69
N ALA A 64 6.53 -8.06 23.73
CA ALA A 64 5.88 -9.35 23.94
C ALA A 64 6.90 -10.41 24.41
N GLU A 65 8.11 -10.42 23.83
CA GLU A 65 9.19 -11.31 24.26
C GLU A 65 9.55 -11.11 25.75
N LYS A 66 9.61 -9.86 26.23
CA LYS A 66 9.89 -9.56 27.63
C LYS A 66 8.81 -10.08 28.58
N ILE A 67 7.56 -10.14 28.13
CA ILE A 67 6.41 -10.56 28.93
C ILE A 67 6.27 -12.09 28.91
N LEU A 68 6.41 -12.70 27.74
CA LEU A 68 6.27 -14.14 27.54
C LEU A 68 7.43 -14.63 26.66
N HIS A 69 8.27 -15.51 27.18
CA HIS A 69 9.34 -16.14 26.42
C HIS A 69 8.84 -17.47 25.82
N ALA A 70 7.95 -17.39 24.84
CA ALA A 70 7.45 -18.59 24.16
C ALA A 70 8.41 -19.01 23.04
N LYS A 71 8.98 -20.22 23.14
CA LYS A 71 9.90 -20.77 22.12
C LYS A 71 9.13 -21.52 21.03
N PRO A 72 9.26 -21.14 19.75
CA PRO A 72 8.69 -21.90 18.64
C PRO A 72 9.46 -23.22 18.41
N ASP A 73 8.82 -24.17 17.71
CA ASP A 73 9.45 -25.40 17.21
C ASP A 73 10.72 -25.07 16.38
N PRO A 74 11.83 -25.83 16.53
CA PRO A 74 13.08 -25.60 15.78
C PRO A 74 12.92 -25.41 14.28
N LYS A 75 12.02 -26.14 13.61
CA LYS A 75 11.79 -25.98 12.17
C LYS A 75 11.15 -24.63 11.87
N ARG A 76 10.13 -24.27 12.64
CA ARG A 76 9.41 -23.00 12.51
C ARG A 76 10.29 -21.80 12.91
N ALA A 77 11.20 -21.99 13.86
CA ALA A 77 12.17 -20.98 14.24
C ALA A 77 13.13 -20.64 13.08
N ARG A 78 13.60 -21.64 12.33
CA ARG A 78 14.41 -21.43 11.12
C ARG A 78 13.64 -20.71 10.03
N ASP A 79 12.42 -21.15 9.72
CA ASP A 79 11.58 -20.49 8.72
C ASP A 79 11.33 -19.00 9.06
N ILE A 80 11.06 -18.70 10.33
CA ILE A 80 10.86 -17.33 10.81
C ILE A 80 12.17 -16.54 10.74
N GLN A 81 13.31 -17.15 11.04
CA GLN A 81 14.62 -16.51 10.96
C GLN A 81 14.95 -16.12 9.51
N ASP A 82 14.75 -17.03 8.55
CA ASP A 82 14.96 -16.77 7.13
C ASP A 82 14.10 -15.58 6.65
N ASP A 83 12.85 -15.50 7.10
CA ASP A 83 11.95 -14.39 6.78
C ASP A 83 12.41 -13.06 7.44
N ILE A 84 12.90 -13.10 8.69
CA ILE A 84 13.46 -11.94 9.40
C ILE A 84 14.71 -11.41 8.69
N ASP A 85 15.62 -12.30 8.31
CA ASP A 85 16.87 -11.97 7.62
C ASP A 85 16.60 -11.40 6.22
N THR A 86 15.52 -11.82 5.58
CA THR A 86 15.07 -11.27 4.29
C THR A 86 14.56 -9.83 4.43
N CYS A 87 13.82 -9.51 5.49
CA CYS A 87 13.19 -8.19 5.66
C CYS A 87 13.96 -7.21 6.57
N HIS A 88 15.11 -7.63 7.12
CA HIS A 88 16.02 -6.85 7.98
C HIS A 88 15.35 -6.23 9.21
N VAL A 89 14.35 -6.93 9.75
CA VAL A 89 13.58 -6.49 10.92
C VAL A 89 14.32 -6.89 12.20
N ASN A 90 14.45 -5.99 13.17
CA ASN A 90 15.16 -6.29 14.43
C ASN A 90 14.24 -6.98 15.45
N VAL A 91 13.88 -8.24 15.18
CA VAL A 91 13.05 -9.09 16.07
C VAL A 91 13.64 -10.50 16.16
N THR A 92 13.36 -11.20 17.26
CA THR A 92 13.72 -12.62 17.42
C THR A 92 12.54 -13.53 17.01
N PRO A 93 12.80 -14.78 16.58
CA PRO A 93 11.73 -15.75 16.33
C PRO A 93 10.83 -15.98 17.56
N SER A 94 11.41 -15.93 18.77
CA SER A 94 10.69 -16.02 20.04
C SER A 94 9.76 -14.82 20.25
N GLY A 95 10.20 -13.59 19.95
CA GLY A 95 9.37 -12.39 20.08
C GLY A 95 8.18 -12.37 19.12
N VAL A 96 8.37 -12.83 17.88
CA VAL A 96 7.28 -13.02 16.90
C VAL A 96 6.25 -14.02 17.41
N PHE A 97 6.70 -15.19 17.88
CA PHE A 97 5.80 -16.22 18.37
C PHE A 97 5.04 -15.76 19.63
N SER A 98 5.73 -15.08 20.54
CA SER A 98 5.16 -14.55 21.79
C SER A 98 4.11 -13.47 21.52
N LEU A 99 4.35 -12.57 20.55
CA LEU A 99 3.36 -11.58 20.10
C LEU A 99 2.11 -12.23 19.52
N SER A 100 2.27 -13.29 18.72
CA SER A 100 1.17 -14.01 18.08
C SER A 100 0.21 -14.69 19.08
N LEU A 101 0.66 -14.91 20.32
CA LEU A 101 -0.12 -15.48 21.41
C LEU A 101 -0.65 -14.39 22.35
N LEU A 102 0.20 -13.48 22.80
CA LEU A 102 -0.14 -12.47 23.81
C LEU A 102 -1.19 -11.47 23.33
N LEU A 103 -1.04 -10.93 22.11
CA LEU A 103 -1.95 -9.89 21.62
C LEU A 103 -3.38 -10.45 21.41
N PRO A 104 -3.57 -11.61 20.75
CA PRO A 104 -4.88 -12.25 20.69
C PRO A 104 -5.46 -12.60 22.06
N LEU A 105 -4.65 -13.13 22.97
CA LEU A 105 -5.11 -13.46 24.33
C LEU A 105 -5.61 -12.21 25.06
N MET A 106 -4.90 -11.09 24.93
CA MET A 106 -5.32 -9.81 25.52
C MET A 106 -6.64 -9.32 24.91
N ILE A 107 -6.82 -9.41 23.59
CA ILE A 107 -8.07 -9.06 22.91
C ILE A 107 -9.23 -9.94 23.39
N ILE A 108 -8.99 -11.25 23.57
CA ILE A 108 -10.00 -12.17 24.08
C ILE A 108 -10.39 -11.81 25.51
N VAL A 109 -9.42 -11.68 26.41
CA VAL A 109 -9.70 -11.41 27.84
C VAL A 109 -10.39 -10.06 28.03
N LEU A 110 -9.86 -8.99 27.44
CA LEU A 110 -10.45 -7.66 27.56
C LEU A 110 -11.78 -7.55 26.82
N GLY A 111 -11.90 -8.16 25.63
CA GLY A 111 -13.13 -8.13 24.83
C GLY A 111 -14.27 -8.92 25.48
N VAL A 112 -13.99 -10.12 25.99
CA VAL A 112 -14.98 -10.95 26.70
C VAL A 112 -15.42 -10.27 27.99
N THR A 113 -14.50 -9.76 28.79
CA THR A 113 -14.86 -9.08 30.05
C THR A 113 -15.67 -7.81 29.83
N ALA A 114 -15.25 -6.94 28.90
CA ALA A 114 -16.00 -5.73 28.56
C ALA A 114 -17.38 -6.04 27.98
N SER A 115 -17.49 -7.05 27.12
CA SER A 115 -18.77 -7.40 26.50
C SER A 115 -19.77 -7.99 27.48
N LEU A 116 -19.32 -8.82 28.44
CA LEU A 116 -20.15 -9.34 29.52
C LEU A 116 -20.66 -8.21 30.44
N MET A 117 -19.84 -7.18 30.70
CA MET A 117 -20.24 -6.03 31.53
C MET A 117 -21.26 -5.12 30.85
N ILE A 118 -21.16 -4.90 29.53
CA ILE A 118 -21.98 -3.90 28.82
C ILE A 118 -23.29 -4.49 28.30
N THR A 119 -23.23 -5.64 27.62
CA THR A 119 -24.36 -6.13 26.81
C THR A 119 -25.11 -7.30 27.44
N GLY A 120 -24.50 -8.03 28.38
CA GLY A 120 -25.09 -9.21 29.02
C GLY A 120 -25.40 -10.40 28.09
N GLY A 121 -25.15 -10.28 26.78
CA GLY A 121 -25.42 -11.32 25.77
C GLY A 121 -24.16 -12.11 25.36
N MET A 122 -24.36 -13.35 24.88
CA MET A 122 -23.27 -14.26 24.49
C MET A 122 -22.59 -13.93 23.15
N PHE A 123 -23.18 -13.07 22.32
CA PHE A 123 -22.67 -12.78 20.98
C PHE A 123 -21.28 -12.12 20.98
N PHE A 124 -21.12 -10.98 21.68
CA PHE A 124 -19.86 -10.25 21.70
C PHE A 124 -18.72 -11.04 22.37
N PRO A 125 -18.94 -11.76 23.49
CA PRO A 125 -17.95 -12.69 24.01
C PRO A 125 -17.47 -13.72 22.97
N MET A 126 -18.40 -14.38 22.26
CA MET A 126 -18.07 -15.34 21.21
C MET A 126 -17.37 -14.68 20.01
N PHE A 127 -17.77 -13.46 19.65
CA PHE A 127 -17.12 -12.67 18.61
C PHE A 127 -15.65 -12.38 18.96
N PHE A 128 -15.35 -11.92 20.17
CA PHE A 128 -13.97 -11.64 20.59
C PHE A 128 -13.13 -12.92 20.71
N LEU A 129 -13.72 -14.03 21.15
CA LEU A 129 -13.08 -15.35 21.15
C LEU A 129 -12.69 -15.77 19.72
N PHE A 130 -13.63 -15.70 18.78
CA PHE A 130 -13.39 -16.06 17.39
C PHE A 130 -12.39 -15.11 16.72
N ALA A 131 -12.56 -13.79 16.90
CA ALA A 131 -11.66 -12.78 16.36
C ALA A 131 -10.24 -12.95 16.88
N GLY A 132 -10.07 -13.19 18.19
CA GLY A 132 -8.77 -13.50 18.78
C GLY A 132 -8.15 -14.75 18.16
N GLY A 133 -8.91 -15.86 18.07
CA GLY A 133 -8.42 -17.10 17.46
C GLY A 133 -7.96 -16.91 16.01
N VAL A 134 -8.74 -16.18 15.21
CA VAL A 134 -8.41 -15.88 13.81
C VAL A 134 -7.15 -14.99 13.70
N LEU A 135 -6.91 -14.08 14.64
CA LEU A 135 -5.76 -13.16 14.63
C LEU A 135 -4.41 -13.85 14.92
N ILE A 136 -4.38 -15.02 15.56
CA ILE A 136 -3.16 -15.75 15.90
C ILE A 136 -2.33 -16.05 14.63
N ARG A 137 -2.99 -16.60 13.60
CA ARG A 137 -2.32 -17.02 12.36
C ARG A 137 -1.67 -15.85 11.61
N PRO A 138 -2.38 -14.76 11.26
CA PRO A 138 -1.80 -13.65 10.52
C PRO A 138 -0.70 -12.94 11.33
N LEU A 139 -0.82 -12.79 12.65
CA LEU A 139 0.23 -12.20 13.49
C LEU A 139 1.50 -13.04 13.51
N GLY A 140 1.38 -14.36 13.66
CA GLY A 140 2.53 -15.27 13.63
C GLY A 140 3.20 -15.41 12.27
N SER A 141 2.49 -15.10 11.18
CA SER A 141 3.03 -15.06 9.82
C SER A 141 3.36 -13.64 9.33
N MET A 142 3.39 -12.62 10.22
CA MET A 142 3.74 -11.26 9.81
C MET A 142 5.14 -11.13 9.21
N PRO A 143 6.21 -11.75 9.75
CA PRO A 143 7.53 -11.68 9.12
C PRO A 143 7.50 -12.26 7.72
N ARG A 144 6.79 -13.37 7.52
CA ARG A 144 6.56 -13.96 6.21
C ARG A 144 5.87 -13.00 5.25
N TYR A 145 4.78 -12.34 5.67
CA TYR A 145 4.11 -11.33 4.83
C TYR A 145 5.04 -10.15 4.50
N MET A 146 5.89 -9.74 5.44
CA MET A 146 6.87 -8.66 5.23
C MET A 146 7.99 -9.11 4.27
N ALA A 147 8.50 -10.33 4.41
CA ALA A 147 9.49 -10.94 3.54
C ALA A 147 8.94 -11.18 2.13
N GLU A 148 7.72 -11.70 2.00
CA GLU A 148 7.02 -11.82 0.71
C GLU A 148 6.85 -10.45 0.05
N ASN A 149 6.47 -9.41 0.81
CA ASN A 149 6.37 -8.05 0.28
C ASN A 149 7.74 -7.45 -0.09
N TRP A 150 8.81 -7.77 0.64
CA TRP A 150 10.18 -7.40 0.28
C TRP A 150 10.61 -8.06 -1.02
N ARG A 151 10.42 -9.39 -1.12
CA ARG A 151 10.70 -10.18 -2.33
C ARG A 151 9.90 -9.71 -3.54
N MET A 152 8.63 -9.36 -3.35
CA MET A 152 7.78 -8.75 -4.38
C MET A 152 8.35 -7.43 -4.89
N LYS A 153 8.77 -6.53 -3.99
CA LYS A 153 9.38 -5.26 -4.37
C LYS A 153 10.73 -5.43 -5.07
N ALA A 154 11.55 -6.37 -4.60
CA ALA A 154 12.81 -6.74 -5.26
C ALA A 154 12.55 -7.34 -6.65
N SER A 155 11.55 -8.21 -6.77
CA SER A 155 11.13 -8.80 -8.05
C SER A 155 10.73 -7.75 -9.08
N ASN A 156 9.99 -6.70 -8.68
CA ASN A 156 9.68 -5.56 -9.57
C ASN A 156 10.92 -4.86 -10.13
N GLN A 157 12.06 -4.98 -9.46
CA GLN A 157 13.33 -4.35 -9.83
C GLN A 157 14.28 -5.28 -10.56
N MET A 158 13.99 -6.59 -10.64
CA MET A 158 14.89 -7.56 -11.26
C MET A 158 15.13 -7.28 -12.73
N VAL A 159 14.07 -6.99 -13.50
CA VAL A 159 14.22 -6.66 -14.92
C VAL A 159 15.09 -5.41 -15.12
N LEU A 160 14.84 -4.36 -14.32
CA LEU A 160 15.66 -3.14 -14.31
C LEU A 160 17.10 -3.41 -13.88
N SER A 161 17.30 -4.34 -12.95
CA SER A 161 18.65 -4.68 -12.48
C SER A 161 19.46 -5.37 -13.57
N ILE A 162 18.89 -6.36 -14.29
CA ILE A 162 19.54 -6.96 -15.45
C ILE A 162 19.79 -5.88 -16.50
N PHE A 163 18.83 -4.98 -16.72
CA PHE A 163 18.99 -3.86 -17.64
C PHE A 163 20.20 -2.99 -17.30
N TYR A 164 20.35 -2.55 -16.05
CA TYR A 164 21.49 -1.74 -15.62
C TYR A 164 22.81 -2.49 -15.72
N VAL A 165 22.84 -3.74 -15.24
CA VAL A 165 24.04 -4.58 -15.29
C VAL A 165 24.47 -4.80 -16.73
N VAL A 166 23.55 -5.19 -17.62
CA VAL A 166 23.83 -5.41 -19.05
C VAL A 166 24.27 -4.13 -19.75
N THR A 167 23.62 -3.00 -19.45
CA THR A 167 23.98 -1.71 -20.04
C THR A 167 25.41 -1.33 -19.67
N TYR A 168 25.81 -1.52 -18.42
CA TYR A 168 27.17 -1.26 -17.98
C TYR A 168 28.16 -2.27 -18.59
N MET A 169 27.85 -3.56 -18.51
CA MET A 169 28.69 -4.67 -19.00
C MET A 169 28.98 -4.60 -20.49
N ARG A 170 28.04 -4.08 -21.29
CA ARG A 170 28.21 -3.89 -22.73
C ARG A 170 29.39 -2.99 -23.06
N HIS A 171 29.65 -1.99 -22.24
CA HIS A 171 30.75 -1.04 -22.47
C HIS A 171 32.02 -1.43 -21.75
N THR A 172 31.89 -1.91 -20.52
CA THR A 172 33.00 -2.27 -19.66
C THR A 172 32.77 -3.66 -19.12
N SER A 173 33.62 -4.61 -19.53
CA SER A 173 33.55 -6.01 -19.10
C SER A 173 34.04 -6.18 -17.65
N ASN A 174 33.33 -5.55 -16.71
CA ASN A 174 33.63 -5.58 -15.28
C ASN A 174 32.32 -5.73 -14.49
N LEU A 175 32.14 -6.92 -13.90
CA LEU A 175 30.94 -7.27 -13.15
C LEU A 175 30.81 -6.49 -11.84
N GLU A 176 31.92 -6.23 -11.15
CA GLU A 176 31.91 -5.50 -9.89
C GLU A 176 31.35 -4.09 -10.06
N LEU A 177 31.89 -3.36 -11.04
CA LEU A 177 31.43 -2.02 -11.37
C LEU A 177 30.00 -2.03 -11.95
N ALA A 178 29.60 -3.09 -12.66
CA ALA A 178 28.24 -3.23 -13.17
C ALA A 178 27.21 -3.43 -12.04
N ILE A 179 27.55 -4.24 -11.04
CA ILE A 179 26.72 -4.46 -9.85
C ILE A 179 26.66 -3.19 -9.00
N ASP A 180 27.78 -2.47 -8.86
CA ASP A 180 27.84 -1.19 -8.15
C ASP A 180 26.97 -0.13 -8.84
N PHE A 181 27.10 -0.03 -10.16
CA PHE A 181 26.26 0.83 -10.98
C PHE A 181 24.77 0.53 -10.77
N ALA A 182 24.38 -0.75 -10.83
CA ALA A 182 23.00 -1.15 -10.58
C ALA A 182 22.56 -0.84 -9.13
N ALA A 183 23.44 -1.03 -8.14
CA ALA A 183 23.18 -0.71 -6.74
C ALA A 183 22.92 0.79 -6.49
N GLU A 184 23.57 1.68 -7.22
CA GLU A 184 23.34 3.12 -7.11
C GLU A 184 22.04 3.58 -7.79
N HIS A 185 21.62 2.87 -8.84
CA HIS A 185 20.53 3.28 -9.72
C HIS A 185 19.20 2.56 -9.44
N LEU A 186 19.21 1.51 -8.63
CA LEU A 186 18.01 0.82 -8.18
C LEU A 186 17.45 1.42 -6.89
N SER A 187 16.12 1.56 -6.81
CA SER A 187 15.47 1.87 -5.54
C SER A 187 15.59 0.68 -4.57
N PRO A 188 15.52 0.86 -3.24
CA PRO A 188 15.41 -0.26 -2.32
C PRO A 188 14.15 -1.09 -2.63
N PRO A 189 14.17 -2.43 -2.49
CA PRO A 189 15.15 -3.22 -1.73
C PRO A 189 16.37 -3.77 -2.49
N LEU A 190 16.29 -3.95 -3.82
CA LEU A 190 17.31 -4.69 -4.56
C LEU A 190 18.68 -3.97 -4.58
N SER A 191 18.69 -2.64 -4.54
CA SER A 191 19.94 -1.89 -4.37
C SER A 191 20.66 -2.21 -3.06
N LEU A 192 19.93 -2.45 -1.97
CA LEU A 192 20.54 -2.81 -0.68
C LEU A 192 21.14 -4.21 -0.74
N ASP A 193 20.47 -5.10 -1.47
CA ASP A 193 20.94 -6.47 -1.67
C ASP A 193 22.22 -6.49 -2.53
N PHE A 194 22.30 -5.70 -3.61
CA PHE A 194 23.54 -5.56 -4.39
C PHE A 194 24.66 -4.86 -3.62
N LYS A 195 24.37 -3.82 -2.83
CA LYS A 195 25.36 -3.23 -1.92
C LYS A 195 25.90 -4.24 -0.91
N ARG A 196 25.07 -5.19 -0.46
CA ARG A 196 25.51 -6.30 0.40
C ARG A 196 26.42 -7.27 -0.34
N VAL A 197 26.16 -7.57 -1.61
CA VAL A 197 27.03 -8.41 -2.43
C VAL A 197 28.43 -7.79 -2.52
N ILE A 198 28.52 -6.48 -2.80
CA ILE A 198 29.80 -5.75 -2.80
C ILE A 198 30.43 -5.73 -1.39
N TRP A 199 29.64 -5.46 -0.36
CA TRP A 199 30.12 -5.46 1.02
C TRP A 199 30.73 -6.81 1.45
N ASN A 200 30.13 -7.93 1.06
CA ASN A 200 30.67 -9.25 1.40
C ASN A 200 32.02 -9.52 0.73
N LEU A 201 32.27 -8.91 -0.43
CA LEU A 201 33.57 -8.90 -1.07
C LEU A 201 34.56 -8.01 -0.29
N GLU A 202 34.18 -6.78 0.04
CA GLU A 202 35.01 -5.83 0.81
C GLU A 202 35.37 -6.35 2.21
N THR A 203 34.50 -7.15 2.81
CA THR A 203 34.71 -7.78 4.13
C THR A 203 35.38 -9.14 4.05
N GLU A 204 35.87 -9.54 2.88
CA GLU A 204 36.56 -10.81 2.62
C GLU A 204 35.74 -12.05 3.02
N LYS A 205 34.41 -11.92 3.08
CA LYS A 205 33.52 -13.06 3.31
C LYS A 205 33.50 -14.00 2.11
N TYR A 206 33.61 -13.43 0.90
CA TYR A 206 33.80 -14.17 -0.34
C TYR A 206 35.04 -13.63 -1.08
N PRO A 207 35.79 -14.49 -1.78
CA PRO A 207 37.02 -14.11 -2.47
C PRO A 207 36.80 -13.37 -3.79
N SER A 208 35.60 -13.43 -4.38
CA SER A 208 35.29 -12.75 -5.64
C SER A 208 33.85 -12.24 -5.66
N ILE A 209 33.61 -11.19 -6.47
CA ILE A 209 32.25 -10.66 -6.68
C ILE A 209 31.32 -11.74 -7.22
N LYS A 210 31.82 -12.63 -8.08
CA LYS A 210 31.08 -13.74 -8.65
C LYS A 210 30.58 -14.68 -7.55
N GLU A 211 31.46 -15.13 -6.66
CA GLU A 211 31.05 -16.03 -5.56
C GLU A 211 30.06 -15.38 -4.59
N SER A 212 30.25 -14.08 -4.28
CA SER A 212 29.27 -13.37 -3.46
C SER A 212 27.93 -13.19 -4.16
N LEU A 213 27.93 -12.97 -5.48
CA LEU A 213 26.73 -12.81 -6.28
C LEU A 213 26.00 -14.15 -6.40
N ASP A 214 26.70 -15.24 -6.70
CA ASP A 214 26.16 -16.61 -6.74
C ASP A 214 25.50 -16.99 -5.41
N ALA A 215 26.14 -16.68 -4.28
CA ALA A 215 25.56 -16.92 -2.96
C ALA A 215 24.26 -16.12 -2.73
N TYR A 216 24.16 -14.92 -3.30
CA TYR A 216 22.93 -14.13 -3.28
C TYR A 216 21.87 -14.70 -4.24
N LEU A 217 22.25 -15.07 -5.46
CA LEU A 217 21.36 -15.65 -6.48
C LEU A 217 20.74 -16.97 -6.00
N ASP A 218 21.47 -17.79 -5.25
CA ASP A 218 20.93 -19.05 -4.72
C ASP A 218 19.72 -18.84 -3.78
N THR A 219 19.66 -17.69 -3.07
CA THR A 219 18.50 -17.33 -2.24
C THR A 219 17.22 -17.14 -3.07
N TRP A 220 17.36 -16.86 -4.38
CA TRP A 220 16.27 -16.67 -5.32
C TRP A 220 15.84 -17.96 -6.02
N ARG A 221 16.55 -19.09 -5.85
CA ARG A 221 16.31 -20.34 -6.58
C ARG A 221 14.87 -20.85 -6.47
N LYS A 222 14.22 -20.62 -5.33
CA LYS A 222 12.83 -21.03 -5.07
C LYS A 222 11.77 -20.06 -5.62
N TYR A 223 12.18 -18.88 -6.06
CA TYR A 223 11.28 -17.75 -6.32
C TYR A 223 11.38 -17.20 -7.74
N ASN A 224 12.59 -17.10 -8.29
CA ASN A 224 12.82 -16.58 -9.63
C ASN A 224 14.09 -17.21 -10.24
N MET A 225 13.92 -18.34 -10.92
CA MET A 225 15.02 -19.04 -11.59
C MET A 225 15.56 -18.24 -12.79
N GLU A 226 14.68 -17.48 -13.41
CA GLU A 226 14.90 -16.75 -14.65
C GLU A 226 15.78 -15.53 -14.40
N PHE A 227 15.64 -14.91 -13.21
CA PHE A 227 16.61 -13.92 -12.74
C PHE A 227 18.02 -14.51 -12.57
N ILE A 228 18.11 -15.75 -12.07
CA ILE A 228 19.39 -16.44 -11.90
C ILE A 228 20.00 -16.76 -13.27
N GLU A 229 19.20 -17.32 -14.18
CA GLU A 229 19.63 -17.62 -15.55
C GLU A 229 20.12 -16.36 -16.28
N SER A 230 19.39 -15.26 -16.20
CA SER A 230 19.81 -13.99 -16.78
C SER A 230 21.11 -13.47 -16.17
N MET A 231 21.30 -13.56 -14.85
CA MET A 231 22.56 -13.15 -14.22
C MET A 231 23.73 -14.07 -14.60
N HIS A 232 23.51 -15.38 -14.71
CA HIS A 232 24.53 -16.31 -15.19
C HIS A 232 24.87 -16.09 -16.67
N LEU A 233 23.92 -15.66 -17.51
CA LEU A 233 24.23 -15.22 -18.88
C LEU A 233 25.11 -13.97 -18.89
N VAL A 234 24.88 -13.02 -17.97
CA VAL A 234 25.77 -11.87 -17.79
C VAL A 234 27.16 -12.32 -17.35
N GLU A 235 27.26 -13.21 -16.36
CA GLU A 235 28.55 -13.74 -15.90
C GLU A 235 29.27 -14.53 -17.01
N GLY A 236 28.53 -15.33 -17.78
CA GLY A 236 29.04 -16.08 -18.92
C GLY A 236 29.65 -15.17 -19.99
N SER A 237 29.12 -13.96 -20.15
CA SER A 237 29.67 -12.99 -21.11
C SER A 237 31.13 -12.60 -20.82
N LEU A 238 31.59 -12.73 -19.56
CA LEU A 238 32.99 -12.47 -19.18
C LEU A 238 33.96 -13.54 -19.72
N LEU A 239 33.44 -14.71 -20.08
CA LEU A 239 34.21 -15.83 -20.62
C LEU A 239 34.28 -15.83 -22.15
N GLU A 240 33.44 -15.03 -22.81
CA GLU A 240 33.38 -14.93 -24.27
C GLU A 240 34.59 -14.15 -24.81
N SER A 241 35.27 -14.73 -25.78
CA SER A 241 36.44 -14.11 -26.43
C SER A 241 36.08 -13.21 -27.60
N ASP A 242 34.91 -13.41 -28.23
CA ASP A 242 34.41 -12.58 -29.33
C ASP A 242 33.46 -11.50 -28.81
N GLU A 243 33.71 -10.25 -29.20
CA GLU A 243 32.93 -9.10 -28.72
C GLU A 243 31.47 -9.16 -29.19
N ASN A 244 31.21 -9.64 -30.41
CA ASN A 244 29.84 -9.78 -30.89
C ASN A 244 29.09 -10.89 -30.12
N ALA A 245 29.74 -12.02 -29.86
CA ALA A 245 29.19 -13.10 -29.03
C ALA A 245 28.92 -12.63 -27.60
N ARG A 246 29.86 -11.90 -26.99
CA ARG A 246 29.71 -11.29 -25.65
C ARG A 246 28.49 -10.38 -25.58
N VAL A 247 28.36 -9.46 -26.53
CA VAL A 247 27.24 -8.53 -26.60
C VAL A 247 25.91 -9.26 -26.87
N ALA A 248 25.91 -10.27 -27.75
CA ALA A 248 24.75 -11.10 -28.00
C ALA A 248 24.31 -11.90 -26.77
N MET A 249 25.26 -12.36 -25.94
CA MET A 249 24.96 -13.04 -24.68
C MET A 249 24.33 -12.10 -23.65
N LEU A 250 24.80 -10.86 -23.59
CA LEU A 250 24.19 -9.80 -22.77
C LEU A 250 22.78 -9.44 -23.25
N ASP A 251 22.54 -9.36 -24.57
CA ASP A 251 21.21 -9.19 -25.13
C ASP A 251 20.30 -10.38 -24.80
N LYS A 252 20.84 -11.61 -24.88
CA LYS A 252 20.11 -12.81 -24.50
C LYS A 252 19.71 -12.79 -23.02
N ALA A 253 20.57 -12.30 -22.13
CA ALA A 253 20.26 -12.14 -20.71
C ALA A 253 19.04 -11.22 -20.49
N LEU A 254 18.95 -10.12 -21.24
CA LEU A 254 17.79 -9.22 -21.20
C LEU A 254 16.55 -9.90 -21.76
N ASP A 255 16.64 -10.50 -22.94
CA ASP A 255 15.49 -11.14 -23.58
C ASP A 255 14.89 -12.25 -22.70
N VAL A 256 15.74 -13.04 -22.02
CA VAL A 256 15.30 -14.09 -21.08
C VAL A 256 14.50 -13.50 -19.94
N ILE A 257 15.02 -12.50 -19.20
CA ILE A 257 14.29 -11.96 -18.05
C ILE A 257 12.99 -11.26 -18.48
N LEU A 258 12.96 -10.66 -19.67
CA LEU A 258 11.80 -9.98 -20.23
C LEU A 258 10.70 -10.95 -20.62
N GLN A 259 11.04 -11.95 -21.42
CA GLN A 259 10.10 -12.97 -21.89
C GLN A 259 9.52 -13.77 -20.72
N GLU A 260 10.36 -14.17 -19.77
CA GLU A 260 9.93 -14.95 -18.62
C GLU A 260 9.05 -14.13 -17.66
N THR A 261 9.39 -12.84 -17.47
CA THR A 261 8.53 -11.92 -16.71
C THR A 261 7.18 -11.74 -17.38
N TYR A 262 7.16 -11.62 -18.72
CA TYR A 262 5.94 -11.56 -19.51
C TYR A 262 5.07 -12.80 -19.30
N GLU A 263 5.64 -13.99 -19.42
CA GLU A 263 4.93 -15.26 -19.25
C GLU A 263 4.39 -15.43 -17.82
N LYS A 264 5.18 -15.11 -16.80
CA LYS A 264 4.72 -15.14 -15.40
C LYS A 264 3.54 -14.20 -15.15
N MET A 265 3.59 -12.99 -15.70
CA MET A 265 2.50 -12.05 -15.53
C MET A 265 1.24 -12.50 -16.28
N LEU A 266 1.38 -13.13 -17.43
CA LEU A 266 0.26 -13.74 -18.16
C LEU A 266 -0.39 -14.86 -17.33
N HIS A 267 0.41 -15.78 -16.78
CA HIS A 267 -0.08 -16.83 -15.89
C HIS A 267 -0.74 -16.26 -14.63
N TYR A 268 -0.14 -15.25 -14.02
CA TYR A 268 -0.75 -14.56 -12.87
C TYR A 268 -2.09 -13.92 -13.23
N ALA A 269 -2.18 -13.20 -14.34
CA ALA A 269 -3.41 -12.54 -14.76
C ALA A 269 -4.54 -13.56 -14.98
N HIS A 270 -4.24 -14.71 -15.58
CA HIS A 270 -5.19 -15.82 -15.67
C HIS A 270 -5.60 -16.38 -14.30
N ASN A 271 -4.63 -16.60 -13.41
CA ASN A 271 -4.87 -17.12 -12.07
C ASN A 271 -5.58 -16.12 -11.14
N LEU A 272 -5.56 -14.83 -11.47
CA LEU A 272 -6.17 -13.76 -10.70
C LEU A 272 -7.70 -13.74 -10.81
N LYS A 273 -8.26 -14.28 -11.89
CA LYS A 273 -9.71 -14.30 -12.14
C LYS A 273 -10.51 -14.97 -11.02
N SER A 274 -10.06 -16.14 -10.55
CA SER A 274 -10.75 -16.88 -9.49
C SER A 274 -10.72 -16.14 -8.14
N PRO A 275 -9.56 -15.71 -7.61
CA PRO A 275 -9.50 -14.88 -6.41
C PRO A 275 -10.31 -13.58 -6.51
N LEU A 276 -10.32 -12.91 -7.66
CA LEU A 276 -11.16 -11.71 -7.86
C LEU A 276 -12.66 -12.04 -7.84
N THR A 277 -13.04 -13.18 -8.40
CA THR A 277 -14.44 -13.64 -8.34
C THR A 277 -14.83 -13.95 -6.90
N MET A 278 -13.95 -14.59 -6.11
CA MET A 278 -14.17 -14.79 -4.67
C MET A 278 -14.29 -13.47 -3.92
N LEU A 279 -13.42 -12.49 -4.22
CA LEU A 279 -13.51 -11.14 -3.66
C LEU A 279 -14.83 -10.48 -4.04
N ASN A 280 -15.32 -10.65 -5.27
CA ASN A 280 -16.63 -10.15 -5.70
C ASN A 280 -17.77 -10.80 -4.92
N MET A 281 -17.74 -12.14 -4.82
CA MET A 281 -18.77 -12.91 -4.14
C MET A 281 -18.87 -12.51 -2.67
N LEU A 282 -17.74 -12.38 -1.98
CA LEU A 282 -17.68 -12.03 -0.56
C LEU A 282 -17.94 -10.53 -0.32
N GLY A 283 -17.39 -9.66 -1.16
CA GLY A 283 -17.41 -8.21 -0.97
C GLY A 283 -18.61 -7.48 -1.57
N VAL A 284 -19.31 -8.07 -2.54
CA VAL A 284 -20.45 -7.45 -3.23
C VAL A 284 -21.69 -8.33 -3.13
N ILE A 285 -21.63 -9.58 -3.59
CA ILE A 285 -22.83 -10.43 -3.69
C ILE A 285 -23.35 -10.87 -2.32
N LEU A 286 -22.49 -11.30 -1.40
CA LEU A 286 -22.88 -11.71 -0.06
C LEU A 286 -23.57 -10.56 0.71
N PRO A 287 -23.05 -9.31 0.71
CA PRO A 287 -23.76 -8.19 1.28
C PRO A 287 -25.14 -7.96 0.67
N ILE A 288 -25.25 -8.00 -0.67
CA ILE A 288 -26.51 -7.83 -1.38
C ILE A 288 -27.51 -8.91 -0.98
N LEU A 289 -27.10 -10.18 -0.97
CA LEU A 289 -27.96 -11.30 -0.58
C LEU A 289 -28.44 -11.18 0.85
N GLY A 290 -27.54 -10.88 1.78
CA GLY A 290 -27.97 -10.75 3.16
C GLY A 290 -28.78 -9.46 3.42
N LEU A 291 -28.63 -8.42 2.60
CA LEU A 291 -29.54 -7.27 2.58
C LEU A 291 -30.95 -7.71 2.16
N VAL A 292 -31.10 -8.61 1.19
CA VAL A 292 -32.40 -9.22 0.82
C VAL A 292 -33.03 -10.04 1.95
N ILE A 293 -32.20 -10.73 2.74
CA ILE A 293 -32.65 -11.61 3.83
C ILE A 293 -32.93 -10.82 5.12
N LEU A 294 -32.37 -9.61 5.26
CA LEU A 294 -32.46 -8.77 6.45
C LEU A 294 -33.89 -8.56 6.98
N PRO A 295 -34.92 -8.28 6.14
CA PRO A 295 -36.29 -8.11 6.64
C PRO A 295 -36.82 -9.36 7.33
N LEU A 296 -36.48 -10.55 6.83
CA LEU A 296 -36.90 -11.82 7.42
C LEU A 296 -36.20 -12.06 8.76
N VAL A 297 -34.89 -11.81 8.82
CA VAL A 297 -34.10 -12.00 10.05
C VAL A 297 -34.60 -11.06 11.15
N VAL A 298 -34.79 -9.78 10.85
CA VAL A 298 -35.25 -8.80 11.84
C VAL A 298 -36.69 -9.08 12.30
N SER A 299 -37.55 -9.59 11.42
CA SER A 299 -38.96 -9.81 11.73
C SER A 299 -39.24 -11.12 12.45
N PHE A 300 -38.49 -12.18 12.16
CA PHE A 300 -38.81 -13.54 12.62
C PHE A 300 -37.77 -14.16 13.55
N MET A 301 -36.54 -13.63 13.62
CA MET A 301 -35.50 -14.17 14.52
C MET A 301 -35.42 -13.34 15.80
N GLU A 302 -36.03 -13.85 16.87
CA GLU A 302 -35.85 -13.30 18.21
C GLU A 302 -34.37 -13.36 18.64
N GLY A 303 -33.87 -12.27 19.21
CA GLY A 303 -32.48 -12.15 19.70
C GLY A 303 -31.50 -11.48 18.73
N VAL A 304 -31.87 -11.24 17.47
CA VAL A 304 -31.02 -10.51 16.51
C VAL A 304 -31.30 -9.00 16.56
N ALA A 305 -30.56 -8.29 17.40
CA ALA A 305 -30.58 -6.83 17.43
C ALA A 305 -29.74 -6.17 16.32
N TRP A 306 -30.01 -4.88 16.05
CA TRP A 306 -29.34 -4.09 15.00
C TRP A 306 -27.80 -4.05 15.11
N TYR A 307 -27.26 -4.10 16.33
CA TYR A 307 -25.81 -4.07 16.57
C TYR A 307 -25.10 -5.36 16.12
N HIS A 308 -25.79 -6.51 16.08
CA HIS A 308 -25.26 -7.76 15.51
C HIS A 308 -25.02 -7.60 14.01
N LEU A 309 -26.03 -7.07 13.31
CA LEU A 309 -25.98 -6.80 11.88
C LEU A 309 -24.92 -5.74 11.57
N ALA A 310 -24.88 -4.65 12.34
CA ALA A 310 -23.88 -3.60 12.20
C ALA A 310 -22.45 -4.14 12.35
N THR A 311 -22.20 -5.03 13.33
CA THR A 311 -20.86 -5.63 13.52
C THR A 311 -20.48 -6.53 12.33
N LEU A 312 -21.40 -7.38 11.86
CA LEU A 312 -21.15 -8.28 10.74
C LEU A 312 -20.85 -7.51 9.43
N TYR A 313 -21.70 -6.54 9.10
CA TYR A 313 -21.62 -5.83 7.82
C TYR A 313 -20.61 -4.69 7.79
N ASN A 314 -20.44 -3.95 8.89
CA ASN A 314 -19.58 -2.77 8.90
C ASN A 314 -18.16 -3.06 9.40
N ILE A 315 -17.93 -4.20 10.08
CA ILE A 315 -16.63 -4.56 10.64
C ILE A 315 -16.09 -5.85 10.02
N ILE A 316 -16.80 -6.97 10.20
CA ILE A 316 -16.27 -8.30 9.82
C ILE A 316 -16.07 -8.42 8.31
N LEU A 317 -17.09 -8.06 7.54
CA LEU A 317 -17.06 -8.22 6.08
C LEU A 317 -16.00 -7.31 5.44
N PRO A 318 -15.94 -5.99 5.72
CA PRO A 318 -14.87 -5.13 5.20
C PRO A 318 -13.47 -5.59 5.62
N ALA A 319 -13.28 -6.05 6.87
CA ALA A 319 -11.99 -6.58 7.31
C ALA A 319 -11.59 -7.84 6.54
N SER A 320 -12.54 -8.73 6.28
CA SER A 320 -12.34 -9.96 5.50
C SER A 320 -12.00 -9.66 4.04
N VAL A 321 -12.76 -8.75 3.40
CA VAL A 321 -12.48 -8.26 2.03
C VAL A 321 -11.11 -7.60 1.95
N TYR A 322 -10.77 -6.75 2.93
CA TYR A 322 -9.47 -6.08 2.98
C TYR A 322 -8.32 -7.08 3.10
N PHE A 323 -8.43 -8.07 3.98
CA PHE A 323 -7.42 -9.11 4.15
C PHE A 323 -7.25 -9.95 2.87
N LEU A 324 -8.35 -10.39 2.27
CA LEU A 324 -8.34 -11.16 1.05
C LEU A 324 -7.77 -10.34 -0.13
N GLY A 325 -8.17 -9.08 -0.25
CA GLY A 325 -7.61 -8.15 -1.24
C GLY A 325 -6.11 -7.95 -1.07
N LYS A 326 -5.63 -7.79 0.16
CA LYS A 326 -4.19 -7.67 0.46
C LYS A 326 -3.43 -8.95 0.11
N GLN A 327 -4.00 -10.12 0.39
CA GLN A 327 -3.41 -11.42 0.05
C GLN A 327 -3.36 -11.67 -1.46
N ILE A 328 -4.35 -11.18 -2.22
CA ILE A 328 -4.33 -11.21 -3.69
C ILE A 328 -3.22 -10.30 -4.22
N LEU A 329 -3.16 -9.06 -3.73
CA LEU A 329 -2.18 -8.06 -4.18
C LEU A 329 -0.74 -8.46 -3.85
N SER A 330 -0.51 -9.20 -2.76
CA SER A 330 0.82 -9.68 -2.37
C SER A 330 1.37 -10.81 -3.25
N LYS A 331 0.62 -11.23 -4.29
CA LYS A 331 1.04 -12.24 -5.27
C LYS A 331 1.29 -11.68 -6.67
N ARG A 332 1.12 -10.36 -6.88
CA ARG A 332 1.34 -9.70 -8.17
C ARG A 332 2.81 -9.85 -8.61
N PRO A 333 3.10 -10.55 -9.72
CA PRO A 333 4.46 -10.68 -10.23
C PRO A 333 4.98 -9.32 -10.70
N SER A 334 6.30 -9.28 -10.89
CA SER A 334 7.11 -8.12 -11.28
C SER A 334 6.42 -7.26 -12.34
N GLY A 335 6.02 -6.05 -11.94
CA GLY A 335 5.43 -5.06 -12.84
C GLY A 335 5.86 -3.66 -12.44
N TYR A 336 5.97 -2.79 -13.44
CA TYR A 336 6.39 -1.41 -13.25
C TYR A 336 5.50 -0.65 -12.26
N GLY A 337 6.10 0.28 -11.52
CA GLY A 337 5.40 1.45 -10.99
C GLY A 337 4.51 1.19 -9.78
N ASN A 338 5.06 1.46 -8.60
CA ASN A 338 4.29 2.18 -7.59
C ASN A 338 5.25 3.13 -6.87
N VAL A 339 5.61 4.21 -7.56
CA VAL A 339 6.05 5.41 -6.85
C VAL A 339 4.84 5.88 -6.06
N ASP A 340 4.89 5.68 -4.75
CA ASP A 340 3.92 6.27 -3.84
C ASP A 340 4.19 7.78 -3.79
N LEU A 341 3.70 8.50 -4.82
CA LEU A 341 3.81 9.96 -4.96
C LEU A 341 3.36 10.70 -3.70
N SER A 342 2.51 10.06 -2.88
CA SER A 342 2.06 10.53 -1.57
C SER A 342 3.19 10.75 -0.56
N LYS A 343 4.32 10.04 -0.72
CA LYS A 343 5.48 10.11 0.18
C LYS A 343 6.47 11.19 -0.22
N ASN A 344 6.38 11.72 -1.44
CA ASN A 344 7.31 12.73 -1.91
C ASN A 344 7.09 14.04 -1.11
N PRO A 345 8.07 14.51 -0.31
CA PRO A 345 7.90 15.68 0.57
C PRO A 345 7.48 16.93 -0.20
N GLU A 346 7.93 17.06 -1.45
CA GLU A 346 7.66 18.19 -2.33
C GLU A 346 6.20 18.22 -2.80
N LEU A 347 5.58 17.05 -3.00
CA LEU A 347 4.19 16.93 -3.42
C LEU A 347 3.17 17.22 -2.29
N LYS A 348 3.62 17.23 -1.02
CA LYS A 348 2.77 17.60 0.12
C LYS A 348 2.30 19.06 0.05
N LYS A 349 3.07 19.94 -0.62
CA LYS A 349 2.71 21.36 -0.80
C LYS A 349 1.43 21.53 -1.63
N PHE A 350 1.15 20.61 -2.55
CA PHE A 350 -0.03 20.65 -3.42
C PHE A 350 -1.31 20.08 -2.79
N GLN A 351 -1.26 19.63 -1.53
CA GLN A 351 -2.42 19.06 -0.82
C GLN A 351 -3.38 20.12 -0.23
N ASN A 352 -2.96 21.39 -0.19
CA ASN A 352 -3.75 22.49 0.35
C ASN A 352 -4.62 23.14 -0.75
N VAL A 353 -5.79 23.64 -0.36
CA VAL A 353 -6.71 24.33 -1.29
C VAL A 353 -6.37 25.81 -1.32
N LEU A 354 -6.12 26.32 -2.52
CA LEU A 354 -6.01 27.75 -2.78
C LEU A 354 -7.41 28.25 -3.17
N ILE A 355 -8.11 28.91 -2.24
CA ILE A 355 -9.39 29.57 -2.54
C ILE A 355 -9.09 31.05 -2.75
N LYS A 356 -9.40 31.56 -3.94
CA LYS A 356 -9.34 32.99 -4.24
C LYS A 356 -10.65 33.65 -3.81
N MET A 357 -10.64 34.36 -2.69
CA MET A 357 -11.71 35.31 -2.33
C MET A 357 -11.12 36.71 -2.28
N GLY A 358 -11.67 37.62 -3.09
CA GLY A 358 -11.41 39.06 -2.95
C GLY A 358 -9.93 39.48 -3.02
N GLY A 359 -9.17 38.98 -3.99
CA GLY A 359 -7.79 39.43 -4.24
C GLY A 359 -6.71 38.90 -3.30
N GLN A 360 -7.05 38.13 -2.25
CA GLN A 360 -6.08 37.45 -1.40
C GLN A 360 -6.20 35.91 -1.51
N GLU A 361 -5.05 35.23 -1.57
CA GLU A 361 -4.96 33.77 -1.64
C GLU A 361 -4.89 33.18 -0.22
N ILE A 362 -6.01 32.65 0.29
CA ILE A 362 -6.06 32.02 1.62
C ILE A 362 -5.89 30.51 1.45
N GLN A 363 -4.85 29.95 2.09
CA GLN A 363 -4.61 28.50 2.15
C GLN A 363 -5.44 27.88 3.28
N ILE A 364 -6.53 27.19 2.92
CA ILE A 364 -7.37 26.47 3.88
C ILE A 364 -7.07 24.98 3.80
N LYS A 365 -6.81 24.35 4.96
CA LYS A 365 -6.69 22.89 5.05
C LYS A 365 -8.05 22.27 4.71
N PRO A 366 -8.14 21.29 3.77
CA PRO A 366 -9.38 20.64 3.37
C PRO A 366 -10.23 20.07 4.53
N ILE A 367 -9.58 19.77 5.67
CA ILE A 367 -10.21 19.21 6.87
C ILE A 367 -11.28 20.13 7.46
N TYR A 368 -11.10 21.46 7.42
CA TYR A 368 -12.07 22.39 8.00
C TYR A 368 -13.37 22.44 7.19
N ILE A 369 -13.25 22.44 5.86
CA ILE A 369 -14.42 22.43 4.97
C ILE A 369 -15.15 21.09 5.07
N SER A 370 -14.42 19.98 5.12
CA SER A 370 -15.00 18.65 5.35
C SER A 370 -15.71 18.56 6.70
N PHE A 371 -15.14 19.14 7.77
CA PHE A 371 -15.80 19.19 9.08
C PHE A 371 -17.09 20.00 9.05
N ILE A 372 -17.12 21.16 8.39
CA ILE A 372 -18.34 21.96 8.22
C ILE A 372 -19.42 21.18 7.48
N ILE A 373 -19.06 20.49 6.40
CA ILE A 373 -19.99 19.63 5.65
C ILE A 373 -20.52 18.49 6.53
N ALA A 374 -19.66 17.83 7.30
CA ALA A 374 -20.07 16.79 8.25
C ALA A 374 -21.03 17.35 9.31
N ALA A 375 -20.69 18.49 9.90
CA ALA A 375 -21.50 19.13 10.92
C ALA A 375 -22.90 19.49 10.41
N LEU A 376 -23.00 19.98 9.16
CA LEU A 376 -24.29 20.31 8.54
C LEU A 376 -25.19 19.07 8.34
N PHE A 377 -24.62 17.98 7.85
CA PHE A 377 -25.37 16.72 7.68
C PHE A 377 -25.67 16.01 9.01
N LEU A 378 -24.77 16.09 10.01
CA LEU A 378 -25.04 15.59 11.36
C LEU A 378 -26.14 16.41 12.03
N LEU A 379 -26.14 17.73 11.87
CA LEU A 379 -27.20 18.59 12.39
C LEU A 379 -28.55 18.22 11.76
N MET A 380 -28.59 17.97 10.46
CA MET A 380 -29.78 17.46 9.78
C MET A 380 -30.24 16.11 10.34
N ALA A 381 -29.31 15.18 10.59
CA ALA A 381 -29.63 13.85 11.10
C ALA A 381 -30.12 13.84 12.55
N PHE A 382 -29.52 14.66 13.40
CA PHE A 382 -29.89 14.79 14.81
C PHE A 382 -31.02 15.79 15.03
N LEU A 383 -31.48 16.50 14.00
CA LEU A 383 -32.55 17.48 14.10
C LEU A 383 -33.79 16.92 14.82
N PRO A 384 -34.31 15.70 14.52
CA PRO A 384 -35.43 15.11 15.26
C PRO A 384 -35.15 15.03 16.77
N LEU A 385 -34.00 14.47 17.16
CA LEU A 385 -33.58 14.32 18.55
C LEU A 385 -33.41 15.68 19.27
N ILE A 386 -32.81 16.66 18.59
CA ILE A 386 -32.64 18.02 19.12
C ILE A 386 -34.01 18.68 19.35
N MET A 387 -34.94 18.54 18.39
CA MET A 387 -36.30 19.08 18.52
C MET A 387 -37.05 18.45 19.70
N HIS A 388 -36.86 17.16 19.97
CA HIS A 388 -37.46 16.49 21.12
C HIS A 388 -36.93 17.02 22.46
N ILE A 389 -35.62 17.27 22.55
CA ILE A 389 -34.99 17.82 23.77
C ILE A 389 -35.45 19.26 24.03
N LEU A 390 -35.60 20.07 22.98
CA LEU A 390 -35.99 21.48 23.09
C LEU A 390 -37.49 21.66 23.35
N ASN A 391 -38.35 20.83 22.77
CA ASN A 391 -39.79 20.89 22.98
C ASN A 391 -40.42 19.49 22.85
N PRO A 392 -40.55 18.73 23.97
CA PRO A 392 -41.10 17.38 23.97
C PRO A 392 -42.63 17.45 23.84
N GLY A 393 -43.16 17.45 22.61
CA GLY A 393 -44.61 17.39 22.47
C GLY A 393 -45.20 17.66 21.09
N TRP A 394 -44.52 18.39 20.23
CA TRP A 394 -45.09 18.81 18.95
C TRP A 394 -44.70 17.85 17.83
N ASP A 395 -45.64 17.55 16.93
CA ASP A 395 -45.39 16.78 15.72
C ASP A 395 -46.21 17.34 14.55
N ILE A 396 -45.85 16.97 13.33
CA ILE A 396 -46.60 17.34 12.12
C ILE A 396 -47.32 16.09 11.65
N ALA A 397 -48.65 16.11 11.68
CA ALA A 397 -49.49 14.99 11.25
C ALA A 397 -50.18 15.29 9.91
N TYR A 398 -50.17 14.30 9.03
CA TYR A 398 -50.92 14.31 7.78
C TYR A 398 -52.25 13.57 7.98
N LEU A 399 -53.36 14.25 7.80
CA LEU A 399 -54.71 13.70 8.04
C LEU A 399 -55.21 12.86 6.86
N GLN A 400 -56.18 11.99 7.12
CA GLN A 400 -56.89 11.24 6.06
C GLN A 400 -57.64 12.16 5.08
N SER A 401 -58.03 13.37 5.50
CA SER A 401 -58.63 14.41 4.66
C SER A 401 -57.67 15.03 3.64
N GLY A 402 -56.36 14.83 3.80
CA GLY A 402 -55.31 15.44 3.00
C GLY A 402 -54.68 16.70 3.61
N ASP A 403 -55.20 17.16 4.75
CA ASP A 403 -54.70 18.35 5.45
C ASP A 403 -53.48 18.05 6.33
N VAL A 404 -52.61 19.04 6.49
CA VAL A 404 -51.44 18.98 7.38
C VAL A 404 -51.75 19.78 8.65
N ILE A 405 -51.72 19.13 9.80
CA ILE A 405 -51.91 19.78 11.10
C ILE A 405 -50.63 19.70 11.94
N ILE A 406 -50.38 20.76 12.72
CA ILE A 406 -49.37 20.74 13.76
C ILE A 406 -50.07 20.23 15.01
N VAL A 407 -49.65 19.06 15.47
CA VAL A 407 -50.14 18.45 16.69
C VAL A 407 -49.44 19.13 17.86
N PRO A 408 -50.16 19.83 18.76
CA PRO A 408 -49.56 20.61 19.83
C PRO A 408 -49.00 19.75 20.96
N ALA A 409 -48.08 20.34 21.72
CA ALA A 409 -47.38 19.67 22.81
C ALA A 409 -48.32 19.03 23.84
N GLY A 410 -48.26 17.70 23.96
CA GLY A 410 -49.03 16.91 24.93
C GLY A 410 -50.16 16.06 24.34
N GLN A 411 -50.56 16.28 23.08
CA GLN A 411 -51.59 15.48 22.39
C GLN A 411 -50.96 14.64 21.27
N TYR A 412 -50.18 13.62 21.60
CA TYR A 412 -49.35 12.85 20.66
C TYR A 412 -50.10 12.01 19.61
N THR A 413 -51.43 12.01 19.64
CA THR A 413 -52.28 11.23 18.76
C THR A 413 -53.47 12.06 18.30
N HIS A 414 -53.70 12.13 16.98
CA HIS A 414 -54.92 12.63 16.38
C HIS A 414 -55.63 11.45 15.69
N ASP A 415 -56.93 11.26 15.97
CA ASP A 415 -57.69 10.07 15.53
C ASP A 415 -57.74 9.89 14.00
N GLU A 416 -57.57 10.98 13.25
CA GLU A 416 -57.56 11.00 11.78
C GLU A 416 -56.15 11.08 11.15
N ALA A 417 -55.07 10.99 11.94
CA ALA A 417 -53.71 11.06 11.41
C ALA A 417 -53.32 9.78 10.66
N LYS A 418 -52.90 9.95 9.40
CA LYS A 418 -52.40 8.88 8.54
C LYS A 418 -50.89 8.67 8.70
N PHE A 419 -50.12 9.74 8.87
CA PHE A 419 -48.67 9.69 9.11
C PHE A 419 -48.21 10.86 9.99
N TYR A 420 -47.19 10.60 10.83
CA TYR A 420 -46.48 11.60 11.61
C TYR A 420 -45.09 11.86 11.02
N PHE A 421 -44.65 13.12 10.99
CA PHE A 421 -43.35 13.50 10.42
C PHE A 421 -42.20 13.06 11.32
N ILE A 422 -42.29 13.26 12.64
CA ILE A 422 -41.26 12.87 13.59
C ILE A 422 -41.61 11.55 14.31
N GLY A 423 -42.87 11.37 14.71
CA GLY A 423 -43.42 10.10 15.21
C GLY A 423 -42.86 9.68 16.56
N TYR A 424 -43.05 10.49 17.60
CA TYR A 424 -42.78 10.09 19.00
C TYR A 424 -43.99 9.37 19.60
N HIS A 425 -43.76 8.23 20.25
CA HIS A 425 -44.79 7.47 20.95
C HIS A 425 -44.50 7.43 22.46
N MET A 426 -45.55 7.31 23.27
CA MET A 426 -45.40 7.12 24.71
C MET A 426 -45.03 5.65 24.99
N SER A 427 -44.00 5.41 25.81
CA SER A 427 -43.61 4.05 26.19
C SER A 427 -44.72 3.34 26.96
N VAL A 428 -44.94 2.05 26.67
CA VAL A 428 -45.88 1.18 27.39
C VAL A 428 -45.47 1.00 28.87
N LYS A 429 -44.19 1.24 29.20
CA LYS A 429 -43.70 1.30 30.58
C LYS A 429 -43.50 2.77 31.01
N PRO A 430 -44.23 3.27 32.03
CA PRO A 430 -44.24 4.69 32.40
C PRO A 430 -42.89 5.24 32.88
N GLU A 431 -41.95 4.37 33.25
CA GLU A 431 -40.61 4.74 33.74
C GLU A 431 -39.62 5.13 32.62
N ASN A 432 -39.88 4.76 31.36
CA ASN A 432 -38.94 4.93 30.24
C ASN A 432 -39.19 6.16 29.35
N GLY A 433 -40.13 7.04 29.73
CA GLY A 433 -40.43 8.25 28.96
C GLY A 433 -40.98 7.98 27.55
N TYR A 434 -40.66 8.88 26.61
CA TYR A 434 -41.11 8.79 25.21
C TYR A 434 -40.14 7.95 24.37
N LEU A 435 -40.67 7.05 23.54
CA LEU A 435 -39.92 6.25 22.57
C LEU A 435 -40.11 6.82 21.16
N GLY A 436 -39.01 7.13 20.47
CA GLY A 436 -39.01 7.66 19.09
C GLY A 436 -37.65 8.27 18.74
N PRO A 437 -37.46 8.78 17.51
CA PRO A 437 -38.47 9.06 16.49
C PRO A 437 -38.68 7.92 15.47
N PHE A 438 -39.94 7.61 15.14
CA PHE A 438 -40.32 6.56 14.18
C PHE A 438 -41.03 7.10 12.92
N GLY A 439 -41.18 8.41 12.79
CA GLY A 439 -41.84 9.06 11.67
C GLY A 439 -41.07 8.95 10.34
N LEU A 440 -41.80 9.16 9.24
CA LEU A 440 -41.22 9.13 7.89
C LEU A 440 -40.18 10.25 7.68
N GLY A 441 -40.45 11.44 8.24
CA GLY A 441 -39.53 12.57 8.20
C GLY A 441 -38.25 12.31 9.00
N ALA A 442 -38.37 11.70 10.19
CA ALA A 442 -37.23 11.28 10.97
C ALA A 442 -36.37 10.21 10.26
N THR A 443 -37.01 9.26 9.59
CA THR A 443 -36.32 8.24 8.78
C THR A 443 -35.55 8.88 7.61
N LEU A 444 -36.15 9.85 6.91
CA LEU A 444 -35.47 10.61 5.84
C LEU A 444 -34.30 11.44 6.38
N LEU A 445 -34.48 12.14 7.50
CA LEU A 445 -33.43 12.93 8.14
C LEU A 445 -32.29 12.03 8.63
N SER A 446 -32.58 10.80 9.07
CA SER A 446 -31.55 9.83 9.50
C SER A 446 -30.53 9.49 8.41
N VAL A 447 -30.89 9.63 7.12
CA VAL A 447 -29.97 9.48 5.97
C VAL A 447 -28.84 10.53 5.99
N GLY A 448 -29.05 11.64 6.69
CA GLY A 448 -28.01 12.63 6.99
C GLY A 448 -26.81 12.03 7.71
N LEU A 449 -26.98 10.97 8.51
CA LEU A 449 -25.89 10.35 9.26
C LEU A 449 -24.88 9.60 8.37
N PRO A 450 -25.29 8.68 7.46
CA PRO A 450 -24.37 8.11 6.48
C PRO A 450 -23.89 9.15 5.45
N LEU A 451 -24.69 10.15 5.08
CA LEU A 451 -24.25 11.23 4.19
C LEU A 451 -23.17 12.11 4.83
N ALA A 452 -23.27 12.40 6.14
CA ALA A 452 -22.28 13.16 6.88
C ALA A 452 -20.91 12.49 6.79
N ALA A 453 -20.85 11.18 7.05
CA ALA A 453 -19.62 10.42 6.90
C ALA A 453 -19.18 10.37 5.42
N GLY A 454 -20.05 9.90 4.52
CA GLY A 454 -19.70 9.63 3.12
C GLY A 454 -19.27 10.88 2.35
N VAL A 455 -20.07 11.95 2.38
CA VAL A 455 -19.79 13.19 1.64
C VAL A 455 -18.61 13.93 2.25
N SER A 456 -18.48 13.97 3.58
CA SER A 456 -17.36 14.65 4.24
C SER A 456 -16.03 13.97 3.96
N PHE A 457 -15.92 12.65 4.17
CA PHE A 457 -14.71 11.89 3.85
C PHE A 457 -14.39 11.95 2.36
N GLY A 458 -15.40 11.80 1.50
CA GLY A 458 -15.25 11.90 0.05
C GLY A 458 -14.73 13.27 -0.39
N PHE A 459 -15.29 14.36 0.15
CA PHE A 459 -14.85 15.71 -0.15
C PHE A 459 -13.43 15.98 0.34
N TYR A 460 -13.09 15.55 1.57
CA TYR A 460 -11.75 15.69 2.13
C TYR A 460 -10.69 15.04 1.24
N HIS A 461 -10.87 13.77 0.90
CA HIS A 461 -9.91 13.03 0.08
C HIS A 461 -9.86 13.51 -1.37
N ARG A 462 -11.03 13.81 -1.98
CA ARG A 462 -11.08 14.35 -3.35
C ARG A 462 -10.30 15.66 -3.46
N THR A 463 -10.51 16.56 -2.52
CA THR A 463 -9.89 17.88 -2.52
C THR A 463 -8.39 17.81 -2.26
N ARG A 464 -7.99 17.04 -1.24
CA ARG A 464 -6.58 16.81 -0.90
C ARG A 464 -5.78 16.18 -2.04
N THR A 465 -6.40 15.30 -2.81
CA THR A 465 -5.70 14.50 -3.83
C THR A 465 -5.81 15.11 -5.23
N LYS A 466 -6.68 16.10 -5.49
CA LYS A 466 -6.94 16.64 -6.85
C LYS A 466 -5.68 17.09 -7.59
N ASN A 467 -4.81 17.87 -6.95
CA ASN A 467 -3.58 18.36 -7.59
C ASN A 467 -2.55 17.24 -7.79
N VAL A 468 -2.43 16.36 -6.79
CA VAL A 468 -1.55 15.18 -6.87
C VAL A 468 -2.00 14.22 -7.97
N LEU A 469 -3.31 14.04 -8.15
CA LEU A 469 -3.90 13.25 -9.23
C LEU A 469 -3.56 13.86 -10.60
N LYS A 470 -3.60 15.19 -10.73
CA LYS A 470 -3.23 15.86 -11.99
C LYS A 470 -1.77 15.56 -12.37
N ILE A 471 -0.83 15.74 -11.43
CA ILE A 471 0.60 15.45 -11.66
C ILE A 471 0.80 13.97 -11.97
N ARG A 472 0.13 13.08 -11.22
CA ARG A 472 0.18 11.63 -11.46
C ARG A 472 -0.33 11.25 -12.85
N ASP A 473 -1.47 11.81 -13.25
CA ASP A 473 -2.10 11.46 -14.53
C ASP A 473 -1.29 12.04 -15.71
N GLU A 474 -0.66 13.21 -15.55
CA GLU A 474 0.33 13.74 -16.51
C GLU A 474 1.58 12.87 -16.58
N THR A 475 2.11 12.42 -15.44
CA THR A 475 3.25 11.49 -15.37
C THR A 475 2.94 10.16 -16.03
N LYS A 476 1.75 9.59 -15.81
CA LYS A 476 1.30 8.36 -16.48
C LYS A 476 1.19 8.51 -17.99
N LYS A 477 0.72 9.66 -18.47
CA LYS A 477 0.69 9.95 -19.91
C LYS A 477 2.10 10.04 -20.48
N LEU A 478 3.00 10.69 -19.76
CA LEU A 478 4.41 10.74 -20.13
C LEU A 478 4.98 9.33 -20.23
N GLU A 479 4.84 8.47 -19.21
CA GLU A 479 5.28 7.07 -19.25
C GLU A 479 4.73 6.29 -20.46
N ALA A 480 3.48 6.53 -20.82
CA ALA A 480 2.86 5.90 -22.00
C ALA A 480 3.46 6.42 -23.33
N GLU A 481 3.85 7.68 -23.40
CA GLU A 481 4.47 8.24 -24.61
C GLU A 481 6.01 8.05 -24.61
N PHE A 482 6.59 7.70 -23.45
CA PHE A 482 8.02 7.78 -23.21
C PHE A 482 8.83 6.79 -24.03
N ALA A 483 8.35 5.55 -24.21
CA ALA A 483 9.07 4.56 -25.00
C ALA A 483 9.30 5.05 -26.44
N SER A 484 8.27 5.60 -27.06
CA SER A 484 8.36 6.14 -28.42
C SER A 484 9.32 7.33 -28.49
N ALA A 485 9.31 8.18 -27.46
CA ALA A 485 10.18 9.34 -27.40
C ALA A 485 11.65 8.98 -27.13
N LEU A 486 11.92 7.98 -26.27
CA LEU A 486 13.26 7.41 -26.07
C LEU A 486 13.78 6.75 -27.34
N PHE A 487 12.93 6.06 -28.10
CA PHE A 487 13.31 5.50 -29.39
C PHE A 487 13.73 6.60 -30.38
N GLN A 488 12.96 7.70 -30.45
CA GLN A 488 13.33 8.85 -31.28
C GLN A 488 14.62 9.51 -30.81
N LEU A 489 14.79 9.72 -29.50
CA LEU A 489 16.01 10.27 -28.93
C LEU A 489 17.22 9.38 -29.21
N GLY A 490 17.05 8.06 -29.05
CA GLY A 490 18.04 7.06 -29.39
C GLY A 490 18.45 7.15 -30.87
N ASN A 491 17.49 7.24 -31.79
CA ASN A 491 17.81 7.41 -33.22
C ASN A 491 18.58 8.70 -33.51
N ARG A 492 18.25 9.83 -32.85
CA ARG A 492 19.01 11.08 -33.02
C ARG A 492 20.42 11.00 -32.47
N LEU A 493 20.63 10.33 -31.35
CA LEU A 493 21.96 10.04 -30.86
C LEU A 493 22.73 9.10 -31.82
N GLY A 494 22.02 8.15 -32.44
CA GLY A 494 22.54 7.22 -33.44
C GLY A 494 22.95 7.91 -34.75
N ASP A 495 22.23 8.98 -35.13
CA ASP A 495 22.61 9.89 -36.22
C ASP A 495 23.91 10.68 -35.92
N GLY A 496 24.47 10.54 -34.71
CA GLY A 496 25.70 11.20 -34.27
C GLY A 496 25.49 12.57 -33.63
N TYR A 497 24.25 12.98 -33.36
CA TYR A 497 24.00 14.25 -32.66
C TYR A 497 24.41 14.15 -31.19
N PRO A 498 25.07 15.18 -30.62
CA PRO A 498 25.24 15.32 -29.17
C PRO A 498 23.90 15.33 -28.45
N ALA A 499 23.88 14.88 -27.19
CA ALA A 499 22.66 14.74 -26.41
C ALA A 499 21.87 16.05 -26.32
N GLU A 500 22.56 17.18 -26.11
CA GLU A 500 21.98 18.52 -26.02
C GLU A 500 21.16 18.90 -27.27
N ILE A 501 21.68 18.56 -28.45
CA ILE A 501 21.03 18.82 -29.73
C ILE A 501 19.91 17.80 -29.96
N ALA A 502 20.12 16.54 -29.58
CA ALA A 502 19.14 15.47 -29.72
C ALA A 502 17.86 15.78 -28.91
N PHE A 503 17.98 16.26 -27.67
CA PHE A 503 16.85 16.73 -26.85
C PHE A 503 16.00 17.79 -27.55
N THR A 504 16.67 18.77 -28.16
CA THR A 504 16.01 19.87 -28.88
C THR A 504 15.24 19.34 -30.09
N LYS A 505 15.87 18.51 -30.93
CA LYS A 505 15.24 17.95 -32.13
C LYS A 505 14.04 17.06 -31.80
N VAL A 506 14.12 16.27 -30.74
CA VAL A 506 13.00 15.44 -30.29
C VAL A 506 11.85 16.32 -29.80
N ALA A 507 12.12 17.35 -28.99
CA ALA A 507 11.09 18.27 -28.53
C ALA A 507 10.33 18.95 -29.69
N GLU A 508 11.04 19.33 -30.77
CA GLU A 508 10.46 19.91 -31.99
C GLU A 508 9.66 18.90 -32.82
N THR A 509 9.99 17.60 -32.75
CA THR A 509 9.33 16.56 -33.54
C THR A 509 7.99 16.12 -32.92
N ILE A 510 7.83 16.25 -31.59
CA ILE A 510 6.63 15.81 -30.85
C ILE A 510 6.02 16.90 -29.93
N PRO A 511 5.79 18.13 -30.41
CA PRO A 511 5.51 19.31 -29.56
C PRO A 511 4.23 19.21 -28.73
N ASP A 512 3.19 18.55 -29.24
CA ASP A 512 1.87 18.47 -28.59
C ASP A 512 1.73 17.30 -27.59
N THR A 513 2.82 16.57 -27.35
CA THR A 513 2.84 15.41 -26.44
C THR A 513 3.36 15.79 -25.06
N VAL A 514 3.04 14.99 -24.03
CA VAL A 514 3.61 15.20 -22.69
C VAL A 514 5.11 14.93 -22.73
N SER A 515 5.54 13.94 -23.51
CA SER A 515 6.94 13.71 -23.85
C SER A 515 7.61 14.96 -24.42
N GLY A 516 7.01 15.61 -25.42
CA GLY A 516 7.53 16.83 -26.02
C GLY A 516 7.71 17.97 -25.02
N LYS A 517 6.77 18.12 -24.08
CA LYS A 517 6.91 19.09 -22.97
C LYS A 517 8.07 18.75 -22.06
N PHE A 518 8.25 17.46 -21.71
CA PHE A 518 9.39 17.01 -20.92
C PHE A 518 10.73 17.30 -21.64
N PHE A 519 10.89 16.88 -22.90
CA PHE A 519 12.10 17.15 -23.69
C PHE A 519 12.32 18.65 -23.92
N GLY A 520 11.23 19.43 -24.06
CA GLY A 520 11.25 20.87 -24.19
C GLY A 520 11.69 21.59 -22.93
N LEU A 521 11.33 21.10 -21.73
CA LEU A 521 11.85 21.59 -20.46
C LEU A 521 13.35 21.34 -20.35
N VAL A 522 13.80 20.11 -20.66
CA VAL A 522 15.23 19.77 -20.66
C VAL A 522 16.00 20.66 -21.64
N SER A 523 15.53 20.77 -22.89
CA SER A 523 16.13 21.65 -23.91
C SER A 523 16.13 23.12 -23.47
N GLY A 524 15.05 23.60 -22.88
CA GLY A 524 14.94 24.97 -22.35
C GLY A 524 15.94 25.24 -21.22
N ASN A 525 16.12 24.29 -20.31
CA ASN A 525 17.11 24.38 -19.24
C ASN A 525 18.55 24.39 -19.80
N ILE A 526 18.84 23.56 -20.81
CA ILE A 526 20.15 23.54 -21.47
C ILE A 526 20.42 24.86 -22.20
N GLN A 527 19.49 25.31 -23.05
CA GLN A 527 19.69 26.48 -23.91
C GLN A 527 19.59 27.83 -23.18
N ARG A 528 18.66 27.96 -22.21
CA ARG A 528 18.39 29.24 -21.52
C ARG A 528 19.17 29.39 -20.22
N LEU A 529 19.41 28.30 -19.49
CA LEU A 529 20.10 28.33 -18.20
C LEU A 529 21.56 27.85 -18.28
N GLY A 530 22.00 27.35 -19.44
CA GLY A 530 23.37 26.87 -19.64
C GLY A 530 23.69 25.60 -18.84
N MET A 531 22.66 24.83 -18.46
CA MET A 531 22.80 23.62 -17.66
C MET A 531 23.35 22.44 -18.48
N SER A 532 24.09 21.55 -17.82
CA SER A 532 24.43 20.25 -18.42
C SER A 532 23.17 19.39 -18.60
N VAL A 533 23.23 18.36 -19.44
CA VAL A 533 22.11 17.41 -19.63
C VAL A 533 21.69 16.79 -18.29
N GLU A 534 22.65 16.45 -17.44
CA GLU A 534 22.40 15.90 -16.10
C GLU A 534 21.65 16.92 -15.21
N GLN A 535 22.14 18.15 -15.12
CA GLN A 535 21.50 19.21 -14.33
C GLN A 535 20.09 19.54 -14.85
N ALA A 536 19.93 19.65 -16.16
CA ALA A 536 18.65 19.98 -16.79
C ALA A 536 17.54 18.94 -16.47
N ILE A 537 17.93 17.70 -16.17
CA ILE A 537 17.02 16.60 -15.85
C ILE A 537 16.83 16.45 -14.33
N PHE A 538 17.91 16.44 -13.55
CA PHE A 538 17.93 16.00 -12.16
C PHE A 538 18.04 17.12 -11.12
N ASP A 539 18.19 18.38 -11.51
CA ASP A 539 18.30 19.48 -10.55
C ASP A 539 17.06 19.52 -9.62
N PRO A 540 17.23 19.59 -8.27
CA PRO A 540 16.12 19.53 -7.32
C PRO A 540 15.12 20.69 -7.43
N ASP A 541 15.55 21.85 -7.93
CA ASP A 541 14.72 23.05 -7.96
C ASP A 541 14.13 23.31 -9.35
N VAL A 542 14.91 23.06 -10.41
CA VAL A 542 14.51 23.40 -11.79
C VAL A 542 14.56 22.24 -12.79
N GLY A 543 14.96 21.04 -12.36
CA GLY A 543 15.06 19.86 -13.20
C GLY A 543 13.70 19.40 -13.75
N ALA A 544 13.70 18.78 -14.92
CA ALA A 544 12.47 18.29 -15.55
C ALA A 544 11.73 17.22 -14.72
N LEU A 545 12.46 16.43 -13.91
CA LEU A 545 11.88 15.41 -13.05
C LEU A 545 11.06 15.97 -11.87
N VAL A 546 11.27 17.23 -11.49
CA VAL A 546 10.45 17.89 -10.45
C VAL A 546 8.98 17.97 -10.89
N GLN A 547 8.74 18.21 -12.17
CA GLN A 547 7.38 18.26 -12.74
C GLN A 547 6.84 16.87 -13.09
N TYR A 548 7.73 15.92 -13.38
CA TYR A 548 7.40 14.56 -13.80
C TYR A 548 8.08 13.50 -12.93
N PRO A 549 7.68 13.38 -11.65
CA PRO A 549 8.32 12.46 -10.72
C PRO A 549 7.97 11.00 -11.03
N THR A 550 8.87 10.30 -11.70
CA THR A 550 8.78 8.84 -11.89
C THR A 550 10.15 8.18 -11.98
N ASP A 551 10.28 7.05 -11.28
CA ASP A 551 11.46 6.20 -11.29
C ASP A 551 11.83 5.76 -12.71
N LEU A 552 10.87 5.65 -13.64
CA LEU A 552 11.13 5.15 -15.01
C LEU A 552 11.96 6.12 -15.79
N ILE A 553 11.52 7.36 -15.77
CA ILE A 553 12.14 8.44 -16.52
C ILE A 553 13.45 8.77 -15.86
N GLU A 554 13.49 8.85 -14.52
CA GLU A 554 14.73 9.04 -13.78
C GLU A 554 15.78 7.99 -14.16
N THR A 555 15.44 6.71 -14.04
CA THR A 555 16.27 5.56 -14.44
C THR A 555 16.76 5.68 -15.88
N SER A 556 15.84 5.89 -16.82
CA SER A 556 16.15 5.95 -18.25
C SER A 556 17.07 7.11 -18.58
N MET A 557 16.89 8.24 -17.90
CA MET A 557 17.74 9.42 -18.08
C MET A 557 19.11 9.26 -17.41
N LYS A 558 19.23 8.54 -16.28
CA LYS A 558 20.55 8.23 -15.70
C LYS A 558 21.35 7.34 -16.63
N VAL A 559 20.70 6.32 -17.20
CA VAL A 559 21.28 5.47 -18.25
C VAL A 559 21.77 6.32 -19.42
N LEU A 560 20.95 7.25 -19.89
CA LEU A 560 21.34 8.17 -20.96
C LEU A 560 22.58 8.99 -20.59
N VAL A 561 22.60 9.64 -19.42
CA VAL A 561 23.72 10.49 -18.99
C VAL A 561 25.01 9.68 -18.92
N GLU A 562 24.94 8.47 -18.37
CA GLU A 562 26.11 7.59 -18.21
C GLU A 562 26.60 7.01 -19.54
N SER A 563 25.68 6.58 -20.40
CA SER A 563 26.02 6.15 -21.75
C SER A 563 26.51 7.31 -22.63
N ALA A 564 26.00 8.54 -22.45
CA ALA A 564 26.42 9.71 -23.20
C ALA A 564 27.87 10.11 -22.88
N LYS A 565 28.35 9.89 -21.65
CA LYS A 565 29.79 10.04 -21.28
C LYS A 565 30.71 9.16 -22.13
N LYS A 566 30.20 8.03 -22.66
CA LYS A 566 30.93 7.09 -23.52
C LYS A 566 30.74 7.35 -25.03
N GLY A 567 29.76 8.17 -25.41
CA GLY A 567 29.55 8.66 -26.78
C GLY A 567 28.10 8.52 -27.29
N PRO A 568 27.72 9.23 -28.38
CA PRO A 568 26.34 9.25 -28.88
C PRO A 568 25.80 7.88 -29.33
N LEU A 569 26.60 7.10 -30.07
CA LEU A 569 26.20 5.76 -30.53
C LEU A 569 25.90 4.79 -29.38
N VAL A 570 26.66 4.91 -28.30
CA VAL A 570 26.48 4.12 -27.08
C VAL A 570 25.17 4.51 -26.39
N ALA A 571 24.94 5.81 -26.22
CA ALA A 571 23.69 6.32 -25.67
C ALA A 571 22.46 5.96 -26.52
N ALA A 572 22.61 5.95 -27.85
CA ALA A 572 21.58 5.55 -28.79
C ALA A 572 21.12 4.11 -28.54
N GLN A 573 22.07 3.17 -28.50
CA GLN A 573 21.76 1.76 -28.29
C GLN A 573 21.13 1.51 -26.91
N ALA A 574 21.66 2.15 -25.87
CA ALA A 574 21.10 2.06 -24.53
C ALA A 574 19.64 2.52 -24.49
N LEU A 575 19.33 3.70 -25.06
CA LEU A 575 17.96 4.22 -25.10
C LEU A 575 17.01 3.38 -25.95
N ILE A 576 17.47 2.81 -27.06
CA ILE A 576 16.66 1.89 -27.87
C ILE A 576 16.30 0.65 -27.05
N ASN A 577 17.24 0.08 -26.29
CA ASN A 577 16.99 -1.07 -25.43
C ASN A 577 16.03 -0.71 -24.28
N VAL A 578 16.21 0.45 -23.63
CA VAL A 578 15.24 0.97 -22.64
C VAL A 578 13.85 1.07 -23.26
N SER A 579 13.74 1.63 -24.47
CA SER A 579 12.46 1.83 -25.13
C SER A 579 11.72 0.52 -25.42
N ARG A 580 12.46 -0.51 -25.85
CA ARG A 580 11.92 -1.87 -26.09
C ARG A 580 11.39 -2.45 -24.79
N TYR A 581 12.18 -2.39 -23.73
CA TYR A 581 11.77 -2.85 -22.41
C TYR A 581 10.47 -2.19 -21.93
N ILE A 582 10.39 -0.85 -21.99
CA ILE A 582 9.17 -0.12 -21.58
C ILE A 582 7.96 -0.53 -22.42
N LYS A 583 8.15 -0.78 -23.72
CA LYS A 583 7.08 -1.20 -24.62
C LYS A 583 6.56 -2.60 -24.26
N GLU A 584 7.45 -3.55 -24.02
CA GLU A 584 7.10 -4.91 -23.62
C GLU A 584 6.38 -4.92 -22.27
N MET A 585 6.91 -4.21 -21.27
CA MET A 585 6.30 -4.11 -19.94
C MET A 585 4.85 -3.58 -20.00
N ARG A 586 4.57 -2.60 -20.87
CA ARG A 586 3.22 -2.06 -21.06
C ARG A 586 2.28 -3.02 -21.76
N ALA A 587 2.76 -3.79 -22.74
CA ALA A 587 1.95 -4.82 -23.39
C ALA A 587 1.43 -5.84 -22.36
N VAL A 588 2.23 -6.12 -21.33
CA VAL A 588 1.84 -7.04 -20.25
C VAL A 588 0.77 -6.43 -19.34
N ASP A 589 0.92 -5.16 -18.96
CA ASP A 589 -0.08 -4.46 -18.13
C ASP A 589 -1.43 -4.35 -18.86
N GLU A 590 -1.42 -4.05 -20.16
CA GLU A 590 -2.61 -3.99 -20.99
C GLU A 590 -3.29 -5.37 -21.10
N ARG A 591 -2.51 -6.42 -21.35
CA ARG A 591 -3.04 -7.79 -21.40
C ARG A 591 -3.64 -8.23 -20.06
N SER A 592 -3.01 -7.87 -18.95
CA SER A 592 -3.52 -8.16 -17.61
C SER A 592 -4.87 -7.46 -17.36
N ARG A 593 -4.97 -6.18 -17.75
CA ARG A 593 -6.20 -5.40 -17.65
C ARG A 593 -7.32 -6.01 -18.48
N ASP A 594 -7.04 -6.46 -19.69
CA ASP A 594 -8.02 -7.08 -20.58
C ASP A 594 -8.57 -8.38 -19.98
N LEU A 595 -7.71 -9.23 -19.41
CA LEU A 595 -8.14 -10.47 -18.76
C LEU A 595 -9.03 -10.24 -17.54
N MET A 596 -8.87 -9.11 -16.84
CA MET A 596 -9.68 -8.72 -15.69
C MET A 596 -10.93 -7.91 -16.05
N ALA A 597 -11.04 -7.43 -17.29
CA ALA A 597 -12.05 -6.46 -17.70
C ALA A 597 -13.47 -6.94 -17.42
N ASP A 598 -13.78 -8.20 -17.74
CA ASP A 598 -15.09 -8.81 -17.49
C ASP A 598 -15.48 -8.79 -16.01
N THR A 599 -14.53 -9.15 -15.14
CA THR A 599 -14.78 -9.23 -13.69
C THR A 599 -14.98 -7.83 -13.10
N ILE A 600 -14.15 -6.87 -13.51
CA ILE A 600 -14.27 -5.47 -13.07
C ILE A 600 -15.57 -4.85 -13.59
N SER A 601 -15.94 -5.14 -14.84
CA SER A 601 -17.19 -4.67 -15.44
C SER A 601 -18.40 -5.22 -14.68
N SER A 602 -18.39 -6.52 -14.36
CA SER A 602 -19.42 -7.16 -13.54
C SER A 602 -19.55 -6.51 -12.15
N MET A 603 -18.43 -6.29 -11.45
CA MET A 603 -18.41 -5.59 -10.15
C MET A 603 -19.01 -4.18 -10.27
N LYS A 604 -18.62 -3.41 -11.29
CA LYS A 604 -19.15 -2.06 -11.52
C LYS A 604 -20.66 -2.07 -11.78
N SER A 605 -21.15 -3.00 -12.57
CA SER A 605 -22.59 -3.16 -12.83
C SER A 605 -23.36 -3.52 -11.56
N GLN A 606 -22.84 -4.46 -10.75
CA GLN A 606 -23.45 -4.86 -9.50
C GLN A 606 -23.51 -3.72 -8.47
N VAL A 607 -22.44 -2.95 -8.33
CA VAL A 607 -22.37 -1.81 -7.41
C VAL A 607 -23.19 -0.61 -7.93
N GLY A 608 -23.10 -0.30 -9.22
CA GLY A 608 -23.71 0.88 -9.82
C GLY A 608 -25.21 0.77 -10.08
N PHE A 609 -25.71 -0.45 -10.35
CA PHE A 609 -27.11 -0.67 -10.72
C PHE A 609 -27.82 -1.65 -9.78
N LEU A 610 -27.29 -2.86 -9.59
CA LEU A 610 -27.99 -3.92 -8.86
C LEU A 610 -28.16 -3.59 -7.36
N THR A 611 -27.11 -3.07 -6.73
CA THR A 611 -27.11 -2.77 -5.28
C THR A 611 -28.13 -1.68 -4.93
N PRO A 612 -28.19 -0.51 -5.61
CA PRO A 612 -29.23 0.48 -5.38
C PRO A 612 -30.64 -0.05 -5.62
N ALA A 613 -30.84 -0.82 -6.70
CA ALA A 613 -32.15 -1.39 -7.03
C ALA A 613 -32.65 -2.35 -5.93
N ILE A 614 -31.80 -3.29 -5.51
CA ILE A 614 -32.13 -4.24 -4.44
C ILE A 614 -32.33 -3.52 -3.10
N SER A 615 -31.50 -2.51 -2.79
CA SER A 615 -31.67 -1.72 -1.57
C SER A 615 -33.05 -1.04 -1.52
N GLY A 616 -33.50 -0.47 -2.64
CA GLY A 616 -34.84 0.11 -2.74
C GLY A 616 -35.96 -0.92 -2.55
N ILE A 617 -35.85 -2.08 -3.19
CA ILE A 617 -36.82 -3.18 -3.04
C ILE A 617 -36.89 -3.63 -1.58
N VAL A 618 -35.74 -3.82 -0.94
CA VAL A 618 -35.66 -4.32 0.44
C VAL A 618 -36.21 -3.34 1.45
N ILE A 619 -35.96 -2.03 1.29
CA ILE A 619 -36.59 -1.01 2.12
C ILE A 619 -38.12 -1.08 1.98
N GLY A 620 -38.62 -1.23 0.74
CA GLY A 620 -40.04 -1.40 0.48
C GLY A 620 -40.64 -2.65 1.16
N ILE A 621 -39.97 -3.80 1.02
CA ILE A 621 -40.37 -5.05 1.67
C ILE A 621 -40.34 -4.91 3.19
N THR A 622 -39.28 -4.31 3.75
CA THR A 622 -39.14 -4.10 5.20
C THR A 622 -40.27 -3.25 5.75
N SER A 623 -40.59 -2.14 5.07
CA SER A 623 -41.70 -1.27 5.46
C SER A 623 -43.04 -1.99 5.39
N MET A 624 -43.26 -2.80 4.35
CA MET A 624 -44.50 -3.58 4.19
C MET A 624 -44.64 -4.64 5.29
N VAL A 625 -43.60 -5.43 5.54
CA VAL A 625 -43.59 -6.47 6.59
C VAL A 625 -43.81 -5.84 7.97
N THR A 626 -43.11 -4.75 8.28
CA THR A 626 -43.25 -4.03 9.55
C THR A 626 -44.68 -3.50 9.73
N SER A 627 -45.28 -2.93 8.67
CA SER A 627 -46.67 -2.43 8.74
C SER A 627 -47.68 -3.55 8.95
N ILE A 628 -47.51 -4.69 8.26
CA ILE A 628 -48.38 -5.86 8.41
C ILE A 628 -48.29 -6.42 9.83
N LEU A 629 -47.07 -6.59 10.35
CA LEU A 629 -46.84 -7.08 11.72
C LEU A 629 -47.39 -6.12 12.78
N GLY A 630 -47.23 -4.81 12.58
CA GLY A 630 -47.82 -3.80 13.48
C GLY A 630 -49.34 -3.89 13.54
N LYS A 631 -50.01 -3.97 12.38
CA LYS A 631 -51.48 -4.12 12.32
C LYS A 631 -51.97 -5.44 12.92
N LEU A 632 -51.26 -6.54 12.67
CA LEU A 632 -51.56 -7.84 13.29
C LEU A 632 -51.42 -7.78 14.81
N GLY A 633 -50.38 -7.12 15.32
CA GLY A 633 -50.18 -6.89 16.76
C GLY A 633 -51.35 -6.14 17.40
N GLU A 634 -51.81 -5.05 16.77
CA GLU A 634 -52.99 -4.29 17.24
C GLU A 634 -54.28 -5.12 17.20
N GLN A 635 -54.48 -5.93 16.15
CA GLN A 635 -55.65 -6.80 16.04
C GLN A 635 -55.65 -7.91 17.10
N LEU A 636 -54.50 -8.51 17.37
CA LEU A 636 -54.35 -9.52 18.42
C LEU A 636 -54.59 -8.95 19.81
N GLN A 637 -54.15 -7.72 20.07
CA GLN A 637 -54.43 -6.99 21.32
C GLN A 637 -55.90 -6.61 21.51
N LYS A 638 -56.70 -6.55 20.43
CA LYS A 638 -58.16 -6.31 20.51
C LYS A 638 -58.97 -7.59 20.72
N ILE A 639 -58.37 -8.76 20.54
CA ILE A 639 -59.01 -10.09 20.68
C ILE A 639 -58.77 -10.69 22.07
N HIS A 640 -57.76 -10.21 22.81
CA HIS A 640 -57.63 -10.37 24.26
C HIS A 640 -58.21 -9.15 24.97
#